data_AF-A0A8S3Q6M0-F1
#
_entry.id   AF-A0A8S3Q6M0-F1
#
_cell.length_a   1.000
_cell.length_b   1.000
_cell.length_c   1.000
_cell.angle_alpha   90.00
_cell.angle_beta   90.00
_cell.angle_gamma   90.00
#
_symmetry.space_group_name_H-M   'P 1'
#
loop_
_entity.id
_entity.type
_entity.pdbx_description
1 polymer ?
#
loop_
_entity_poly.entity_id
_entity_poly.type
_entity_poly.pdbx_seq_one_letter_code
_entity_poly.pdbx_strand_id
1 'polypeptide(L)'
;MNMKTVINAICHHGFTEIAMEDLKDQKLSTFDLKTIMNEACLHGDLNLVEWLWHSADDSLFDMKTAMLKVCRSRGDDSISVLKWLWENVNRDLFDMAVAMDNACAYGKTEIVEWLWINTNTETYQIQNALLKACESDQVSTVDWLTTNVPEHLLDLPNALQTACSSSKCNSANIVEVLAKHADTSKLDIDSLIRTACKCCKPDIVRYLINCTDIITTDYKNTLNSVLSIDINKVENNKSVNQGKQDLVLLILQKADPSNINIESAIVEACKHDWLDVMKHIWLNISHKYFEMNAAKIKIACEYGSVGIIQWSLGSISLECIDINTLMIESCGYGWLNIVKRVWNHEQISHDKLDMKTAMSDACTYNRFEIVTWLLKNTDDQTFDTSYVLVESCRNGWTDIVENIAQNGDSMFNNMTVTAGITEACANGHLPVIDFMYRTFGTELFDLETISKQRTKASENEDVTMFFLRNFNCNSFDISTVLKRACSFGWTRVVKWIINELEYDGDLVEPLNNACVNGEAEIVKYILQNISQEKLDLKSAMLCACNKGWDEIVALLIQKVDHQKLNVRNAVIEACRCEDSDCVILIIRQVDHKFIDLNAVLIEICKNLAREQLVLSILKTVDGSEFDRDILEETAKKK
;
A
#
# COMPACT_ATOMS: atom_id res chain seq x y z
N MET A 1 28.70 43.64 4.78
CA MET A 1 27.90 42.42 5.12
C MET A 1 28.45 41.16 4.43
N ASN A 2 28.08 39.93 4.84
CA ASN A 2 28.30 38.77 3.95
C ASN A 2 27.36 38.88 2.74
N MET A 3 27.75 38.37 1.59
CA MET A 3 27.03 38.59 0.34
C MET A 3 25.59 38.05 0.32
N LYS A 4 25.33 36.97 1.06
CA LYS A 4 23.99 36.43 1.26
C LYS A 4 23.09 37.41 2.02
N THR A 5 23.65 38.18 2.95
CA THR A 5 22.94 39.24 3.67
C THR A 5 22.66 40.44 2.78
N VAL A 6 23.58 40.81 1.88
CA VAL A 6 23.36 41.91 0.91
C VAL A 6 22.28 41.54 -0.10
N ILE A 7 22.33 40.32 -0.66
CA ILE A 7 21.29 39.80 -1.55
C ILE A 7 19.94 39.76 -0.83
N ASN A 8 19.89 39.25 0.41
CA ASN A 8 18.67 39.28 1.21
C ASN A 8 18.14 40.70 1.47
N ALA A 9 19.03 41.68 1.70
CA ALA A 9 18.63 43.07 1.92
C ALA A 9 18.01 43.69 0.66
N ILE A 10 18.57 43.40 -0.52
CA ILE A 10 18.01 43.80 -1.82
C ILE A 10 16.65 43.11 -2.05
N CYS A 11 16.50 41.84 -1.68
CA CYS A 11 15.25 41.10 -1.83
C CYS A 11 14.09 41.60 -0.94
N HIS A 12 14.36 42.37 0.12
CA HIS A 12 13.35 42.73 1.14
C HIS A 12 12.70 44.12 1.00
N HIS A 13 12.93 44.84 -0.10
CA HIS A 13 12.39 46.18 -0.41
C HIS A 13 12.72 47.27 0.65
N GLY A 14 13.43 48.32 0.23
CA GLY A 14 13.63 49.53 1.04
C GLY A 14 15.01 49.70 1.69
N PHE A 15 15.97 48.81 1.42
CA PHE A 15 17.36 48.94 1.88
C PHE A 15 18.38 49.12 0.75
N THR A 16 17.91 49.49 -0.45
CA THR A 16 18.75 49.63 -1.65
C THR A 16 19.91 50.59 -1.42
N GLU A 17 19.65 51.75 -0.81
CA GLU A 17 20.70 52.73 -0.51
C GLU A 17 21.77 52.17 0.44
N ILE A 18 21.35 51.41 1.46
CA ILE A 18 22.25 50.76 2.41
C ILE A 18 23.05 49.65 1.72
N ALA A 19 22.40 48.85 0.87
CA ALA A 19 23.07 47.82 0.08
C ALA A 19 24.09 48.44 -0.89
N MET A 20 23.75 49.55 -1.55
CA MET A 20 24.66 50.29 -2.44
C MET A 20 25.86 50.87 -1.69
N GLU A 21 25.68 51.41 -0.47
CA GLU A 21 26.81 51.86 0.37
C GLU A 21 27.73 50.71 0.74
N ASP A 22 27.18 49.59 1.21
CA ASP A 22 27.96 48.39 1.59
C ASP A 22 28.68 47.74 0.39
N LEU A 23 28.15 47.89 -0.83
CA LEU A 23 28.72 47.33 -2.07
C LEU A 23 29.87 48.18 -2.63
N LYS A 24 29.92 49.50 -2.36
CA LYS A 24 30.98 50.40 -2.86
C LYS A 24 32.38 50.02 -2.37
N ASP A 25 32.49 49.48 -1.16
CA ASP A 25 33.76 49.17 -0.50
C ASP A 25 34.21 47.71 -0.69
N GLN A 26 33.47 46.89 -1.47
CA GLN A 26 33.73 45.46 -1.66
C GLN A 26 34.27 45.15 -3.06
N LYS A 27 35.26 44.26 -3.14
CA LYS A 27 35.65 43.62 -4.42
C LYS A 27 34.65 42.50 -4.74
N LEU A 28 33.69 42.79 -5.60
CA LEU A 28 32.68 41.84 -6.06
C LEU A 28 33.24 40.94 -7.16
N SER A 29 32.92 39.64 -7.13
CA SER A 29 33.22 38.76 -8.25
C SER A 29 32.21 38.97 -9.38
N THR A 30 32.56 38.48 -10.58
CA THR A 30 31.66 38.55 -11.74
C THR A 30 30.35 37.77 -11.53
N PHE A 31 30.38 36.68 -10.75
CA PHE A 31 29.19 35.93 -10.37
C PHE A 31 28.26 36.77 -9.48
N ASP A 32 28.84 37.55 -8.56
CA ASP A 32 28.11 38.35 -7.59
C ASP A 32 27.41 39.52 -8.28
N LEU A 33 28.11 40.22 -9.18
CA LEU A 33 27.54 41.29 -9.99
C LEU A 33 26.36 40.83 -10.84
N LYS A 34 26.46 39.65 -11.47
CA LYS A 34 25.33 39.05 -12.22
C LYS A 34 24.15 38.77 -11.31
N THR A 35 24.40 38.21 -10.12
CA THR A 35 23.35 37.86 -9.16
C THR A 35 22.62 39.12 -8.69
N ILE A 36 23.37 40.14 -8.28
CA ILE A 36 22.82 41.40 -7.77
C ILE A 36 22.03 42.12 -8.87
N MET A 37 22.55 42.20 -10.11
CA MET A 37 21.83 42.79 -11.23
C MET A 37 20.51 42.06 -11.51
N ASN A 38 20.52 40.72 -11.50
CA ASN A 38 19.32 39.92 -11.72
C ASN A 38 18.26 40.12 -10.61
N GLU A 39 18.67 40.25 -9.36
CA GLU A 39 17.77 40.55 -8.24
C GLU A 39 17.24 41.98 -8.32
N ALA A 40 18.07 42.96 -8.65
CA ALA A 40 17.63 44.34 -8.87
C ALA A 40 16.54 44.42 -9.95
N CYS A 41 16.75 43.76 -11.09
CA CYS A 41 15.76 43.63 -12.14
C CYS A 41 14.48 42.90 -11.70
N LEU A 42 14.61 41.80 -10.93
CA LEU A 42 13.48 41.05 -10.40
C LEU A 42 12.64 41.84 -9.40
N HIS A 43 13.24 42.80 -8.70
CA HIS A 43 12.55 43.66 -7.74
C HIS A 43 12.13 45.02 -8.33
N GLY A 44 12.43 45.30 -9.59
CA GLY A 44 12.09 46.56 -10.25
C GLY A 44 12.87 47.76 -9.70
N ASP A 45 14.09 47.54 -9.20
CA ASP A 45 14.91 48.58 -8.58
C ASP A 45 15.79 49.29 -9.61
N LEU A 46 15.23 50.32 -10.24
CA LEU A 46 15.93 51.08 -11.29
C LEU A 46 17.21 51.74 -10.78
N ASN A 47 17.20 52.30 -9.57
CA ASN A 47 18.35 52.99 -8.99
C ASN A 47 19.56 52.05 -8.84
N LEU A 48 19.32 50.82 -8.38
CA LEU A 48 20.37 49.82 -8.25
C LEU A 48 20.88 49.33 -9.61
N VAL A 49 19.97 49.13 -10.58
CA VAL A 49 20.32 48.75 -11.95
C VAL A 49 21.21 49.81 -12.60
N GLU A 50 20.83 51.08 -12.52
CA GLU A 50 21.61 52.21 -13.04
C GLU A 50 22.99 52.30 -12.38
N TRP A 51 23.02 52.19 -11.05
CA TRP A 51 24.27 52.25 -10.32
C TRP A 51 25.22 51.10 -10.71
N LEU A 52 24.73 49.86 -10.78
CA LEU A 52 25.53 48.70 -11.18
C LEU A 52 26.07 48.85 -12.60
N TRP A 53 25.24 49.33 -13.52
CA TRP A 53 25.62 49.54 -14.91
C TRP A 53 26.75 50.55 -15.07
N HIS A 54 26.73 51.64 -14.29
CA HIS A 54 27.78 52.65 -14.33
C HIS A 54 29.04 52.28 -13.51
N SER A 55 28.92 51.34 -12.58
CA SER A 55 29.99 50.96 -11.66
C SER A 55 30.82 49.77 -12.15
N ALA A 56 30.42 49.09 -13.22
CA ALA A 56 31.09 47.91 -13.74
C ALA A 56 31.05 47.84 -15.29
N ASP A 57 31.93 47.02 -15.87
CA ASP A 57 31.97 46.76 -17.31
C ASP A 57 30.73 45.98 -17.76
N ASP A 58 30.13 46.39 -18.88
CA ASP A 58 28.87 45.84 -19.40
C ASP A 58 28.96 44.35 -19.74
N SER A 59 30.14 43.87 -20.17
CA SER A 59 30.42 42.47 -20.47
C SER A 59 30.28 41.53 -19.27
N LEU A 60 30.24 42.08 -18.06
CA LEU A 60 30.09 41.31 -16.82
C LEU A 60 28.64 40.93 -16.52
N PHE A 61 27.65 41.58 -17.16
CA PHE A 61 26.24 41.34 -16.91
C PHE A 61 25.62 40.41 -17.96
N ASP A 62 24.68 39.57 -17.53
CA ASP A 62 23.83 38.81 -18.43
C ASP A 62 22.53 39.58 -18.66
N MET A 63 22.57 40.52 -19.61
CA MET A 63 21.43 41.41 -19.86
C MET A 63 20.23 40.68 -20.45
N LYS A 64 20.44 39.55 -21.13
CA LYS A 64 19.33 38.68 -21.57
C LYS A 64 18.55 38.17 -20.35
N THR A 65 19.25 37.62 -19.36
CA THR A 65 18.62 37.18 -18.11
C THR A 65 18.01 38.35 -17.33
N ALA A 66 18.67 39.51 -17.29
CA ALA A 66 18.15 40.72 -16.65
C ALA A 66 16.78 41.12 -17.22
N MET A 67 16.62 41.19 -18.54
CA MET A 67 15.34 41.46 -19.20
C MET A 67 14.26 40.44 -18.78
N LEU A 68 14.58 39.15 -18.77
CA LEU A 68 13.63 38.12 -18.34
C LEU A 68 13.25 38.24 -16.86
N LYS A 69 14.14 38.73 -15.99
CA LYS A 69 13.85 38.97 -14.57
C LYS A 69 12.87 40.13 -14.41
N VAL A 70 13.00 41.19 -15.21
CA VAL A 70 12.03 42.31 -15.21
C VAL A 70 10.64 41.83 -15.60
N CYS A 71 10.52 40.99 -16.64
CA CYS A 71 9.24 40.40 -17.05
C CYS A 71 8.60 39.48 -15.99
N ARG A 72 9.35 39.06 -14.97
CA ARG A 72 8.90 38.20 -13.85
C ARG A 72 8.90 38.95 -12.53
N SER A 73 9.01 40.28 -12.59
CA SER A 73 9.32 41.11 -11.43
C SER A 73 8.28 40.97 -10.32
N ARG A 74 8.67 41.22 -9.08
CA ARG A 74 7.76 41.32 -7.94
C ARG A 74 7.54 42.76 -7.49
N GLY A 75 8.34 43.70 -8.01
CA GLY A 75 8.21 45.12 -7.71
C GLY A 75 7.17 45.81 -8.56
N ASP A 76 6.68 46.93 -8.04
CA ASP A 76 5.66 47.76 -8.67
C ASP A 76 6.23 48.57 -9.84
N ASP A 77 7.48 49.03 -9.76
CA ASP A 77 8.10 49.91 -10.79
C ASP A 77 8.96 49.16 -11.82
N SER A 78 8.62 47.89 -12.08
CA SER A 78 9.34 47.04 -13.04
C SER A 78 9.32 47.59 -14.48
N ILE A 79 8.30 48.36 -14.84
CA ILE A 79 8.19 48.99 -16.16
C ILE A 79 9.29 50.04 -16.40
N SER A 80 9.73 50.74 -15.36
CA SER A 80 10.80 51.74 -15.47
C SER A 80 12.15 51.08 -15.74
N VAL A 81 12.44 49.96 -15.07
CA VAL A 81 13.62 49.14 -15.38
C VAL A 81 13.58 48.61 -16.81
N LEU A 82 12.41 48.15 -17.29
CA LEU A 82 12.27 47.65 -18.66
C LEU A 82 12.57 48.72 -19.71
N LYS A 83 12.00 49.91 -19.53
CA LYS A 83 12.24 51.07 -20.41
C LYS A 83 13.72 51.46 -20.39
N TRP A 84 14.33 51.48 -19.21
CA TRP A 84 15.75 51.79 -19.08
C TRP A 84 16.63 50.76 -19.80
N LEU A 85 16.36 49.46 -19.64
CA LEU A 85 17.09 48.40 -20.35
C LEU A 85 16.96 48.55 -21.87
N TRP A 86 15.78 48.91 -22.36
CA TRP A 86 15.52 49.10 -23.78
C TRP A 86 16.29 50.28 -24.41
N GLU A 87 16.51 51.33 -23.61
CA GLU A 87 17.20 52.54 -24.04
C GLU A 87 18.72 52.40 -23.95
N ASN A 88 19.23 51.65 -22.96
CA ASN A 88 20.65 51.64 -22.60
C ASN A 88 21.41 50.37 -22.99
N VAL A 89 20.72 49.32 -23.43
CA VAL A 89 21.33 48.01 -23.73
C VAL A 89 21.13 47.65 -25.20
N ASN A 90 22.08 46.91 -25.78
CA ASN A 90 21.94 46.39 -27.13
C ASN A 90 20.71 45.47 -27.25
N ARG A 91 19.73 45.90 -28.05
CA ARG A 91 18.43 45.25 -28.23
C ARG A 91 18.53 43.87 -28.88
N ASP A 92 19.58 43.62 -29.68
CA ASP A 92 19.79 42.34 -30.34
C ASP A 92 20.06 41.19 -29.34
N LEU A 93 20.36 41.51 -28.08
CA LEU A 93 20.53 40.53 -27.01
C LEU A 93 19.19 39.99 -26.47
N PHE A 94 18.08 40.70 -26.71
CA PHE A 94 16.81 40.40 -26.09
C PHE A 94 15.95 39.48 -26.94
N ASP A 95 15.45 38.43 -26.30
CA ASP A 95 14.45 37.53 -26.87
C ASP A 95 13.05 38.05 -26.50
N MET A 96 12.48 38.88 -27.38
CA MET A 96 11.21 39.55 -27.10
C MET A 96 10.03 38.57 -27.01
N ALA A 97 10.11 37.43 -27.68
CA ALA A 97 9.09 36.39 -27.57
C ALA A 97 9.09 35.78 -26.17
N VAL A 98 10.27 35.38 -25.66
CA VAL A 98 10.40 34.84 -24.29
C VAL A 98 10.12 35.90 -23.22
N ALA A 99 10.43 37.18 -23.49
CA ALA A 99 10.07 38.29 -22.61
C ALA A 99 8.55 38.44 -22.50
N MET A 100 7.83 38.43 -23.63
CA MET A 100 6.37 38.49 -23.68
C MET A 100 5.72 37.29 -22.97
N ASP A 101 6.21 36.07 -23.22
CA ASP A 101 5.72 34.85 -22.57
C ASP A 101 5.84 34.92 -21.04
N ASN A 102 7.00 35.40 -20.54
CA ASN A 102 7.21 35.58 -19.09
C ASN A 102 6.32 36.69 -18.53
N ALA A 103 6.22 37.84 -19.20
CA ALA A 103 5.37 38.94 -18.75
C ALA A 103 3.90 38.48 -18.64
N CYS A 104 3.43 37.69 -19.60
CA CYS A 104 2.11 37.09 -19.60
C CYS A 104 1.93 36.04 -18.49
N ALA A 105 2.88 35.12 -18.30
CA ALA A 105 2.83 34.12 -17.24
C ALA A 105 2.79 34.72 -15.83
N TYR A 106 3.38 35.90 -15.64
CA TYR A 106 3.51 36.58 -14.35
C TYR A 106 2.53 37.75 -14.16
N GLY A 107 1.60 37.96 -15.11
CA GLY A 107 0.55 38.97 -14.97
C GLY A 107 1.02 40.41 -15.07
N LYS A 108 2.15 40.66 -15.74
CA LYS A 108 2.73 41.99 -15.88
C LYS A 108 2.09 42.76 -17.03
N THR A 109 0.80 43.08 -16.88
CA THR A 109 -0.03 43.71 -17.92
C THR A 109 0.60 44.99 -18.49
N GLU A 110 1.20 45.86 -17.67
CA GLU A 110 1.87 47.08 -18.15
C GLU A 110 3.11 46.78 -19.02
N ILE A 111 3.87 45.74 -18.67
CA ILE A 111 4.99 45.28 -19.48
C ILE A 111 4.48 44.66 -20.77
N VAL A 112 3.43 43.85 -20.72
CA VAL A 112 2.80 43.24 -21.91
C VAL A 112 2.33 44.32 -22.87
N GLU A 113 1.64 45.34 -22.37
CA GLU A 113 1.21 46.51 -23.15
C GLU A 113 2.39 47.21 -23.80
N TRP A 114 3.42 47.53 -23.02
CA TRP A 114 4.58 48.24 -23.53
C TRP A 114 5.32 47.42 -24.60
N LEU A 115 5.53 46.13 -24.34
CA LEU A 115 6.19 45.22 -25.28
C LEU A 115 5.41 45.11 -26.59
N TRP A 116 4.08 45.02 -26.52
CA TRP A 116 3.22 44.95 -27.69
C TRP A 116 3.28 46.23 -28.55
N ILE A 117 3.35 47.41 -27.92
CA ILE A 117 3.37 48.67 -28.65
C ILE A 117 4.75 48.96 -29.27
N ASN A 118 5.84 48.60 -28.58
CA ASN A 118 7.19 49.09 -28.90
C ASN A 118 8.10 48.09 -29.59
N THR A 119 7.73 46.81 -29.63
CA THR A 119 8.46 45.79 -30.37
C THR A 119 7.58 45.38 -31.55
N ASN A 120 8.11 45.34 -32.78
CA ASN A 120 7.31 45.15 -33.99
C ASN A 120 6.68 43.73 -34.07
N THR A 121 5.50 43.56 -33.46
CA THR A 121 4.95 42.27 -32.98
C THR A 121 4.33 41.32 -33.98
N GLU A 122 4.16 41.75 -35.22
CA GLU A 122 3.50 40.95 -36.25
C GLU A 122 4.32 39.68 -36.66
N THR A 123 5.50 39.46 -36.09
CA THR A 123 6.39 38.32 -36.41
C THR A 123 6.47 37.23 -35.33
N TYR A 124 5.84 37.39 -34.16
CA TYR A 124 5.97 36.44 -33.04
C TYR A 124 4.67 35.75 -32.65
N GLN A 125 4.81 34.54 -32.10
CA GLN A 125 3.71 33.66 -31.69
C GLN A 125 3.02 34.17 -30.40
N ILE A 126 2.28 35.28 -30.49
CA ILE A 126 1.48 35.83 -29.36
C ILE A 126 0.50 34.81 -28.77
N GLN A 127 0.15 33.78 -29.54
CA GLN A 127 -0.60 32.61 -29.11
C GLN A 127 0.01 31.96 -27.86
N ASN A 128 1.33 31.73 -27.84
CA ASN A 128 2.00 31.07 -26.70
C ASN A 128 1.95 31.95 -25.44
N ALA A 129 2.10 33.26 -25.60
CA ALA A 129 2.00 34.21 -24.50
C ALA A 129 0.59 34.20 -23.88
N LEU A 130 -0.46 34.15 -24.71
CA LEU A 130 -1.84 33.99 -24.24
C LEU A 130 -2.01 32.67 -23.47
N LEU A 131 -1.47 31.55 -23.99
CA LEU A 131 -1.53 30.26 -23.28
C LEU A 131 -0.85 30.34 -21.91
N LYS A 132 0.30 31.02 -21.81
CA LYS A 132 1.03 31.21 -20.55
C LYS A 132 0.28 32.05 -19.52
N ALA A 133 -0.41 33.10 -19.96
CA ALA A 133 -1.32 33.88 -19.11
C ALA A 133 -2.49 33.02 -18.61
N CYS A 134 -3.09 32.21 -19.49
CA CYS A 134 -4.17 31.28 -19.14
C CYS A 134 -3.70 30.19 -18.17
N GLU A 135 -2.53 29.59 -18.41
CA GLU A 135 -1.93 28.58 -17.54
C GLU A 135 -1.79 29.10 -16.10
N SER A 136 -1.46 30.39 -15.94
CA SER A 136 -1.05 30.99 -14.66
C SER A 136 -2.14 31.85 -14.00
N ASP A 137 -3.39 31.74 -14.44
CA ASP A 137 -4.56 32.46 -13.91
C ASP A 137 -4.45 34.01 -13.95
N GLN A 138 -3.82 34.57 -14.99
CA GLN A 138 -3.59 36.01 -15.13
C GLN A 138 -4.74 36.74 -15.85
N VAL A 139 -5.89 36.87 -15.17
CA VAL A 139 -7.15 37.42 -15.72
C VAL A 139 -6.96 38.78 -16.40
N SER A 140 -6.33 39.76 -15.73
CA SER A 140 -6.18 41.12 -16.28
C SER A 140 -5.31 41.16 -17.54
N THR A 141 -4.29 40.31 -17.63
CA THR A 141 -3.43 40.23 -18.81
C THR A 141 -4.16 39.56 -19.97
N VAL A 142 -4.94 38.51 -19.70
CA VAL A 142 -5.81 37.88 -20.72
C VAL A 142 -6.85 38.88 -21.24
N ASP A 143 -7.50 39.63 -20.36
CA ASP A 143 -8.47 40.67 -20.74
C ASP A 143 -7.84 41.73 -21.64
N TRP A 144 -6.66 42.22 -21.26
CA TRP A 144 -5.93 43.17 -22.09
C TRP A 144 -5.56 42.60 -23.46
N LEU A 145 -5.03 41.36 -23.52
CA LEU A 145 -4.65 40.70 -24.77
C LEU A 145 -5.87 40.52 -25.69
N THR A 146 -6.97 40.00 -25.15
CA THR A 146 -8.20 39.76 -25.94
C THR A 146 -8.89 41.04 -26.41
N THR A 147 -8.70 42.15 -25.70
CA THR A 147 -9.28 43.46 -26.07
C THR A 147 -8.44 44.20 -27.12
N ASN A 148 -7.11 44.11 -27.03
CA ASN A 148 -6.20 44.98 -27.79
C ASN A 148 -5.44 44.27 -28.92
N VAL A 149 -5.33 42.94 -28.89
CA VAL A 149 -4.66 42.16 -29.93
C VAL A 149 -5.71 41.66 -30.95
N PRO A 150 -5.45 41.76 -32.27
CA PRO A 150 -6.38 41.24 -33.28
C PRO A 150 -6.71 39.75 -33.09
N GLU A 151 -8.00 39.42 -33.06
CA GLU A 151 -8.51 38.06 -32.78
C GLU A 151 -7.85 36.97 -33.64
N HIS A 152 -7.61 37.22 -34.92
CA HIS A 152 -7.01 36.24 -35.83
C HIS A 152 -5.57 35.81 -35.46
N LEU A 153 -4.89 36.59 -34.59
CA LEU A 153 -3.58 36.25 -34.05
C LEU A 153 -3.70 35.45 -32.74
N LEU A 154 -4.87 35.46 -32.10
CA LEU A 154 -5.15 34.78 -30.84
C LEU A 154 -5.80 33.42 -31.12
N ASP A 155 -5.17 32.34 -30.66
CA ASP A 155 -5.77 31.01 -30.67
C ASP A 155 -6.68 30.83 -29.43
N LEU A 156 -7.83 31.52 -29.46
CA LEU A 156 -8.80 31.52 -28.36
C LEU A 156 -9.34 30.11 -28.01
N PRO A 157 -9.64 29.22 -28.97
CA PRO A 157 -10.04 27.84 -28.65
C PRO A 157 -8.99 27.10 -27.83
N ASN A 158 -7.71 27.20 -28.19
CA ASN A 158 -6.63 26.55 -27.44
C ASN A 158 -6.38 27.23 -26.09
N ALA A 159 -6.54 28.55 -26.00
CA ALA A 159 -6.48 29.28 -24.74
C ALA A 159 -7.57 28.83 -23.76
N LEU A 160 -8.82 28.64 -24.23
CA LEU A 160 -9.92 28.08 -23.43
C LEU A 160 -9.63 26.65 -22.96
N GLN A 161 -9.12 25.81 -23.86
CA GLN A 161 -8.72 24.43 -23.54
C GLN A 161 -7.60 24.39 -22.48
N THR A 162 -6.65 25.32 -22.57
CA THR A 162 -5.55 25.49 -21.61
C THR A 162 -6.05 25.97 -20.25
N ALA A 163 -6.95 26.97 -20.23
CA ALA A 163 -7.60 27.43 -18.99
C ALA A 163 -8.40 26.29 -18.33
N CYS A 164 -9.08 25.44 -19.10
CA CYS A 164 -9.81 24.28 -18.57
C CYS A 164 -8.88 23.18 -18.01
N SER A 165 -7.67 23.00 -18.56
CA SER A 165 -6.77 21.89 -18.20
C SER A 165 -5.67 22.23 -17.19
N SER A 166 -5.25 23.50 -17.08
CA SER A 166 -4.11 23.89 -16.22
C SER A 166 -4.39 23.68 -14.73
N SER A 167 -3.48 23.06 -13.98
CA SER A 167 -3.64 22.90 -12.52
C SER A 167 -3.57 24.21 -11.71
N LYS A 168 -3.03 25.30 -12.30
CA LYS A 168 -2.90 26.61 -11.64
C LYS A 168 -4.07 27.55 -11.94
N CYS A 169 -4.82 27.30 -13.00
CA CYS A 169 -5.98 28.11 -13.39
C CYS A 169 -7.23 27.57 -12.71
N ASN A 170 -7.71 28.23 -11.65
CA ASN A 170 -8.89 27.79 -10.92
C ASN A 170 -10.07 28.74 -11.08
N SER A 171 -9.82 29.98 -11.49
CA SER A 171 -10.87 30.99 -11.67
C SER A 171 -11.68 30.77 -12.94
N ALA A 172 -13.01 30.84 -12.82
CA ALA A 172 -13.90 30.94 -13.97
C ALA A 172 -13.72 32.26 -14.75
N ASN A 173 -13.09 33.27 -14.15
CA ASN A 173 -12.97 34.61 -14.73
C ASN A 173 -12.15 34.60 -16.04
N ILE A 174 -11.11 33.78 -16.16
CA ILE A 174 -10.37 33.65 -17.43
C ILE A 174 -11.25 33.10 -18.51
N VAL A 175 -12.01 32.03 -18.21
CA VAL A 175 -12.92 31.42 -19.18
C VAL A 175 -14.01 32.40 -19.56
N GLU A 176 -14.48 33.23 -18.63
CA GLU A 176 -15.44 34.30 -18.91
C GLU A 176 -14.89 35.36 -19.86
N VAL A 177 -13.68 35.85 -19.60
CA VAL A 177 -13.01 36.86 -20.45
C VAL A 177 -12.77 36.32 -21.85
N LEU A 178 -12.25 35.08 -21.95
CA LEU A 178 -11.99 34.43 -23.23
C LEU A 178 -13.30 34.17 -24.01
N ALA A 179 -14.35 33.69 -23.33
CA ALA A 179 -15.64 33.39 -23.96
C ALA A 179 -16.37 34.66 -24.46
N LYS A 180 -16.17 35.82 -23.82
CA LYS A 180 -16.71 37.11 -24.31
C LYS A 180 -16.15 37.54 -25.66
N HIS A 181 -14.90 37.18 -25.94
CA HIS A 181 -14.18 37.60 -27.14
C HIS A 181 -14.06 36.49 -28.20
N ALA A 182 -14.36 35.24 -27.84
CA ALA A 182 -14.33 34.12 -28.76
C ALA A 182 -15.62 33.97 -29.57
N ASP A 183 -15.49 33.59 -30.84
CA ASP A 183 -16.62 33.10 -31.65
C ASP A 183 -17.15 31.78 -31.08
N THR A 184 -18.23 31.86 -30.31
CA THR A 184 -18.86 30.72 -29.61
C THR A 184 -19.33 29.62 -30.56
N SER A 185 -19.55 29.92 -31.85
CA SER A 185 -19.95 28.92 -32.85
C SER A 185 -18.83 27.92 -33.19
N LYS A 186 -17.57 28.26 -32.89
CA LYS A 186 -16.39 27.42 -33.15
C LYS A 186 -15.93 26.62 -31.94
N LEU A 187 -16.55 26.80 -30.78
CA LEU A 187 -16.13 26.16 -29.54
C LEU A 187 -16.81 24.79 -29.37
N ASP A 188 -16.00 23.75 -29.19
CA ASP A 188 -16.49 22.45 -28.69
C ASP A 188 -16.67 22.53 -27.16
N ILE A 189 -17.82 23.07 -26.76
CA ILE A 189 -18.14 23.29 -25.34
C ILE A 189 -18.18 21.97 -24.57
N ASP A 190 -18.62 20.89 -25.20
CA ASP A 190 -18.64 19.55 -24.60
C ASP A 190 -17.22 19.07 -24.26
N SER A 191 -16.24 19.32 -25.15
CA SER A 191 -14.83 19.02 -24.88
C SER A 191 -14.27 19.87 -23.72
N LEU A 192 -14.60 21.15 -23.68
CA LEU A 192 -14.18 22.06 -22.59
C LEU A 192 -14.74 21.60 -21.24
N ILE A 193 -16.04 21.29 -21.18
CA ILE A 193 -16.69 20.76 -19.98
C ILE A 193 -16.02 19.46 -19.53
N ARG A 194 -15.83 18.48 -20.44
CA ARG A 194 -15.16 17.21 -20.11
C ARG A 194 -13.73 17.42 -19.59
N THR A 195 -13.00 18.37 -20.15
CA THR A 195 -11.64 18.71 -19.70
C THR A 195 -11.66 19.31 -18.31
N ALA A 196 -12.49 20.33 -18.08
CA ALA A 196 -12.61 20.98 -16.77
C ALA A 196 -13.12 20.00 -15.69
N CYS A 197 -14.02 19.10 -16.07
CA CYS A 197 -14.46 17.96 -15.24
C CYS A 197 -13.29 17.07 -14.84
N LYS A 198 -12.50 16.55 -15.79
CA LYS A 198 -11.31 15.72 -15.52
C LYS A 198 -10.28 16.39 -14.62
N CYS A 199 -10.18 17.71 -14.71
CA CYS A 199 -9.27 18.52 -13.89
C CYS A 199 -9.90 18.98 -12.56
N CYS A 200 -11.09 18.51 -12.19
CA CYS A 200 -11.81 18.86 -10.96
C CYS A 200 -12.02 20.38 -10.76
N LYS A 201 -12.52 21.08 -11.78
CA LYS A 201 -12.73 22.54 -11.75
C LYS A 201 -14.22 22.94 -11.70
N PRO A 202 -14.88 22.89 -10.53
CA PRO A 202 -16.32 23.10 -10.42
C PRO A 202 -16.77 24.49 -10.88
N ASP A 203 -15.99 25.56 -10.62
CA ASP A 203 -16.38 26.92 -10.99
C ASP A 203 -16.35 27.14 -12.50
N ILE A 204 -15.34 26.61 -13.19
CA ILE A 204 -15.26 26.65 -14.66
C ILE A 204 -16.42 25.86 -15.27
N VAL A 205 -16.69 24.64 -14.77
CA VAL A 205 -17.81 23.84 -15.28
C VAL A 205 -19.15 24.53 -15.02
N ARG A 206 -19.33 25.15 -13.85
CA ARG A 206 -20.54 25.93 -13.53
C ARG A 206 -20.72 27.10 -14.49
N TYR A 207 -19.66 27.82 -14.82
CA TYR A 207 -19.71 28.90 -15.81
C TYR A 207 -20.07 28.35 -17.20
N LEU A 208 -19.36 27.33 -17.69
CA LEU A 208 -19.58 26.75 -19.01
C LEU A 208 -21.02 26.24 -19.19
N ILE A 209 -21.55 25.52 -18.19
CA ILE A 209 -22.95 25.02 -18.21
C ILE A 209 -23.97 26.16 -18.21
N ASN A 210 -23.70 27.27 -17.50
CA ASN A 210 -24.62 28.41 -17.45
C ASN A 210 -24.54 29.30 -18.71
N CYS A 211 -23.42 29.30 -19.43
CA CYS A 211 -23.26 30.05 -20.67
C CYS A 211 -23.90 29.36 -21.87
N THR A 212 -24.12 28.06 -21.79
CA THR A 212 -24.85 27.30 -22.79
C THR A 212 -26.33 27.23 -22.44
N ASP A 213 -27.18 27.97 -23.15
CA ASP A 213 -28.61 27.60 -23.28
C ASP A 213 -28.78 26.23 -23.98
N ILE A 214 -27.68 25.66 -24.48
CA ILE A 214 -27.59 24.34 -25.10
C ILE A 214 -27.50 23.30 -23.98
N ILE A 215 -28.61 22.60 -23.77
CA ILE A 215 -28.66 21.29 -23.14
C ILE A 215 -27.63 20.42 -23.87
N THR A 216 -26.45 20.18 -23.30
CA THR A 216 -25.49 19.23 -23.87
C THR A 216 -26.19 17.88 -23.99
N THR A 217 -26.21 17.27 -25.17
CA THR A 217 -26.93 16.00 -25.40
C THR A 217 -26.23 14.79 -24.76
N ASP A 218 -25.03 14.96 -24.18
CA ASP A 218 -24.20 13.87 -23.65
C ASP A 218 -23.69 14.08 -22.21
N TYR A 219 -24.60 14.44 -21.30
CA TYR A 219 -24.31 14.48 -19.86
C TYR A 219 -23.84 13.13 -19.30
N LYS A 220 -24.14 12.01 -19.97
CA LYS A 220 -23.68 10.67 -19.61
C LYS A 220 -22.16 10.57 -19.65
N ASN A 221 -21.53 10.96 -20.76
CA ASN A 221 -20.07 10.91 -20.88
C ASN A 221 -19.40 11.96 -20.00
N THR A 222 -20.03 13.12 -19.79
CA THR A 222 -19.56 14.13 -18.85
C THR A 222 -19.53 13.58 -17.42
N LEU A 223 -20.61 12.96 -16.94
CA LEU A 223 -20.62 12.33 -15.61
C LEU A 223 -19.56 11.23 -15.51
N ASN A 224 -19.48 10.33 -16.50
CA ASN A 224 -18.49 9.26 -16.50
C ASN A 224 -17.06 9.80 -16.42
N SER A 225 -16.77 10.92 -17.10
CA SER A 225 -15.46 11.57 -17.04
C SER A 225 -15.13 12.06 -15.64
N VAL A 226 -16.09 12.66 -14.92
CA VAL A 226 -15.93 13.08 -13.53
C VAL A 226 -15.72 11.86 -12.63
N LEU A 227 -16.59 10.84 -12.74
CA LEU A 227 -16.54 9.64 -11.90
C LEU A 227 -15.23 8.86 -12.09
N SER A 228 -14.65 8.86 -13.29
CA SER A 228 -13.37 8.20 -13.59
C SER A 228 -12.14 8.82 -12.93
N ILE A 229 -12.27 9.98 -12.29
CA ILE A 229 -11.16 10.66 -11.61
C ILE A 229 -10.76 9.84 -10.39
N ASP A 230 -9.53 9.33 -10.43
CA ASP A 230 -8.91 8.55 -9.35
C ASP A 230 -8.44 9.51 -8.24
N ILE A 231 -9.26 9.62 -7.20
CA ILE A 231 -9.01 10.51 -6.06
C ILE A 231 -7.76 10.06 -5.28
N ASN A 232 -7.34 8.80 -5.38
CA ASN A 232 -6.26 8.23 -4.57
C ASN A 232 -4.85 8.56 -5.10
N LYS A 233 -4.73 9.15 -6.30
CA LYS A 233 -3.44 9.47 -6.93
C LYS A 233 -3.06 10.95 -6.87
N VAL A 234 -3.86 11.80 -6.23
CA VAL A 234 -3.70 13.26 -6.31
C VAL A 234 -3.25 13.83 -4.96
N GLU A 235 -2.15 14.58 -4.92
CA GLU A 235 -1.75 15.29 -3.69
C GLU A 235 -2.92 16.18 -3.20
N ASN A 236 -3.35 16.02 -1.94
CA ASN A 236 -4.53 16.65 -1.32
C ASN A 236 -5.93 16.07 -1.71
N ASN A 237 -6.10 14.75 -1.59
CA ASN A 237 -7.35 13.98 -1.81
C ASN A 237 -8.66 14.67 -1.36
N LYS A 238 -8.66 15.41 -0.22
CA LYS A 238 -9.88 16.02 0.32
C LYS A 238 -10.47 17.12 -0.57
N SER A 239 -9.62 17.99 -1.11
CA SER A 239 -10.05 19.10 -1.98
C SER A 239 -10.59 18.59 -3.31
N VAL A 240 -9.92 17.59 -3.88
CA VAL A 240 -10.31 16.90 -5.12
C VAL A 240 -11.63 16.15 -4.93
N ASN A 241 -11.79 15.46 -3.80
CA ASN A 241 -13.05 14.79 -3.47
C ASN A 241 -14.21 15.77 -3.37
N GLN A 242 -14.02 16.93 -2.71
CA GLN A 242 -15.04 17.97 -2.64
C GLN A 242 -15.35 18.53 -4.04
N GLY A 243 -14.34 18.84 -4.85
CA GLY A 243 -14.55 19.32 -6.22
C GLY A 243 -15.29 18.30 -7.09
N LYS A 244 -14.98 17.00 -6.94
CA LYS A 244 -15.68 15.91 -7.61
C LYS A 244 -17.15 15.81 -7.14
N GLN A 245 -17.40 15.91 -5.83
CA GLN A 245 -18.76 15.96 -5.27
C GLN A 245 -19.56 17.14 -5.83
N ASP A 246 -18.98 18.34 -5.84
CA ASP A 246 -19.62 19.56 -6.34
C ASP A 246 -19.95 19.44 -7.83
N LEU A 247 -19.05 18.84 -8.63
CA LEU A 247 -19.27 18.56 -10.04
C LEU A 247 -20.39 17.55 -10.27
N VAL A 248 -20.40 16.43 -9.53
CA VAL A 248 -21.46 15.42 -9.64
C VAL A 248 -22.81 16.04 -9.26
N LEU A 249 -22.85 16.82 -8.17
CA LEU A 249 -24.07 17.51 -7.74
C LEU A 249 -24.56 18.52 -8.79
N LEU A 250 -23.65 19.30 -9.38
CA LEU A 250 -23.98 20.26 -10.44
C LEU A 250 -24.53 19.57 -11.69
N ILE A 251 -23.93 18.44 -12.12
CA ILE A 251 -24.42 17.67 -13.26
C ILE A 251 -25.83 17.15 -12.98
N LEU A 252 -26.06 16.56 -11.80
CA LEU A 252 -27.37 16.04 -11.40
C LEU A 252 -28.45 17.13 -11.33
N GLN A 253 -28.09 18.37 -10.96
CA GLN A 253 -29.02 19.50 -10.91
C GLN A 253 -29.47 20.00 -12.29
N LYS A 254 -28.68 19.76 -13.34
CA LYS A 254 -28.86 20.40 -14.65
C LYS A 254 -29.31 19.42 -15.73
N ALA A 255 -28.85 18.18 -15.65
CA ALA A 255 -29.07 17.19 -16.70
C ALA A 255 -30.39 16.44 -16.52
N ASP A 256 -31.00 16.04 -17.64
CA ASP A 256 -32.18 15.17 -17.62
C ASP A 256 -31.81 13.81 -16.98
N PRO A 257 -32.50 13.37 -15.91
CA PRO A 257 -32.25 12.09 -15.24
C PRO A 257 -32.21 10.88 -16.17
N SER A 258 -32.93 10.91 -17.30
CA SER A 258 -32.93 9.83 -18.30
C SER A 258 -31.61 9.70 -19.07
N ASN A 259 -30.79 10.75 -19.07
CA ASN A 259 -29.53 10.84 -19.81
C ASN A 259 -28.29 10.67 -18.91
N ILE A 260 -28.46 10.26 -17.66
CA ILE A 260 -27.37 10.13 -16.68
C ILE A 260 -27.41 8.74 -16.04
N ASN A 261 -26.23 8.17 -15.78
CA ASN A 261 -26.13 6.97 -14.97
C ASN A 261 -26.17 7.31 -13.47
N ILE A 262 -27.38 7.47 -12.92
CA ILE A 262 -27.61 7.80 -11.50
C ILE A 262 -27.01 6.73 -10.58
N GLU A 263 -27.07 5.45 -10.98
CA GLU A 263 -26.55 4.34 -10.17
C GLU A 263 -25.04 4.47 -9.93
N SER A 264 -24.27 4.86 -10.95
CA SER A 264 -22.83 5.12 -10.77
C SER A 264 -22.55 6.31 -9.86
N ALA A 265 -23.38 7.36 -9.90
CA ALA A 265 -23.26 8.48 -8.97
C ALA A 265 -23.57 8.06 -7.52
N ILE A 266 -24.57 7.20 -7.31
CA ILE A 266 -24.90 6.64 -5.99
C ILE A 266 -23.75 5.80 -5.45
N VAL A 267 -23.20 4.89 -6.26
CA VAL A 267 -22.08 4.03 -5.85
C VAL A 267 -20.87 4.87 -5.44
N GLU A 268 -20.53 5.90 -6.21
CA GLU A 268 -19.41 6.76 -5.88
C GLU A 268 -19.68 7.62 -4.63
N ALA A 269 -20.92 8.11 -4.47
CA ALA A 269 -21.34 8.79 -3.24
C ALA A 269 -21.20 7.88 -2.01
N CYS A 270 -21.57 6.59 -2.13
CA CYS A 270 -21.41 5.60 -1.07
C CYS A 270 -19.94 5.28 -0.72
N LYS A 271 -18.97 5.51 -1.62
CA LYS A 271 -17.54 5.34 -1.28
C LYS A 271 -16.94 6.53 -0.56
N HIS A 272 -17.52 7.72 -0.73
CA HIS A 272 -16.91 8.98 -0.31
C HIS A 272 -17.80 9.83 0.61
N ASP A 273 -18.89 9.23 1.12
CA ASP A 273 -19.89 9.84 1.98
C ASP A 273 -20.47 11.16 1.45
N TRP A 274 -20.74 11.23 0.13
CA TRP A 274 -21.33 12.43 -0.51
C TRP A 274 -22.82 12.58 -0.19
N LEU A 275 -23.12 12.94 1.05
CA LEU A 275 -24.47 13.06 1.57
C LEU A 275 -25.35 14.02 0.75
N ASP A 276 -24.80 15.12 0.24
CA ASP A 276 -25.57 16.10 -0.52
C ASP A 276 -26.00 15.57 -1.90
N VAL A 277 -25.17 14.73 -2.52
CA VAL A 277 -25.52 14.02 -3.76
C VAL A 277 -26.68 13.07 -3.50
N MET A 278 -26.60 12.28 -2.43
CA MET A 278 -27.67 11.34 -2.04
C MET A 278 -28.99 12.06 -1.73
N LYS A 279 -28.93 13.16 -0.96
CA LYS A 279 -30.10 14.01 -0.67
C LYS A 279 -30.71 14.59 -1.94
N HIS A 280 -29.89 15.09 -2.86
CA HIS A 280 -30.38 15.69 -4.10
C HIS A 280 -31.08 14.66 -4.99
N ILE A 281 -30.51 13.46 -5.15
CA ILE A 281 -31.12 12.36 -5.90
C ILE A 281 -32.49 11.98 -5.29
N TRP A 282 -32.55 11.85 -3.96
CA TRP A 282 -33.79 11.51 -3.26
C TRP A 282 -34.87 12.59 -3.37
N LEU A 283 -34.52 13.85 -3.14
CA LEU A 283 -35.50 14.95 -3.06
C LEU A 283 -35.92 15.51 -4.42
N ASN A 284 -35.03 15.53 -5.41
CA ASN A 284 -35.23 16.31 -6.64
C ASN A 284 -35.30 15.46 -7.92
N ILE A 285 -34.79 14.22 -7.92
CA ILE A 285 -34.79 13.37 -9.12
C ILE A 285 -35.96 12.39 -9.08
N SER A 286 -35.85 11.33 -8.27
CA SER A 286 -36.96 10.39 -8.04
C SER A 286 -36.59 9.37 -6.97
N HIS A 287 -37.52 9.14 -6.04
CA HIS A 287 -37.43 8.05 -5.06
C HIS A 287 -37.23 6.67 -5.69
N LYS A 288 -37.72 6.44 -6.92
CA LYS A 288 -37.62 5.13 -7.60
C LYS A 288 -36.18 4.70 -7.91
N TYR A 289 -35.23 5.64 -7.95
CA TYR A 289 -33.81 5.34 -8.21
C TYR A 289 -33.04 5.06 -6.92
N PHE A 290 -33.66 5.27 -5.76
CA PHE A 290 -32.97 5.24 -4.49
C PHE A 290 -33.46 4.06 -3.64
N GLU A 291 -32.65 3.02 -3.63
CA GLU A 291 -32.77 1.87 -2.74
C GLU A 291 -31.38 1.62 -2.15
N MET A 292 -31.29 1.57 -0.82
CA MET A 292 -30.09 1.13 -0.11
C MET A 292 -30.14 -0.41 -0.03
N ASN A 293 -29.84 -1.03 -1.17
CA ASN A 293 -29.75 -2.48 -1.28
C ASN A 293 -28.42 -3.01 -0.70
N ALA A 294 -28.30 -4.33 -0.65
CA ALA A 294 -27.11 -5.01 -0.12
C ALA A 294 -25.77 -4.50 -0.71
N ALA A 295 -25.70 -4.28 -2.03
CA ALA A 295 -24.47 -3.83 -2.69
C ALA A 295 -24.05 -2.42 -2.26
N LYS A 296 -25.00 -1.47 -2.20
CA LYS A 296 -24.74 -0.08 -1.78
C LYS A 296 -24.38 0.00 -0.30
N ILE A 297 -25.06 -0.78 0.54
CA ILE A 297 -24.78 -0.89 1.97
C ILE A 297 -23.39 -1.44 2.20
N LYS A 298 -23.02 -2.54 1.53
CA LYS A 298 -21.69 -3.13 1.66
C LYS A 298 -20.59 -2.12 1.33
N ILE A 299 -20.73 -1.39 0.21
CA ILE A 299 -19.78 -0.33 -0.17
C ILE A 299 -19.77 0.79 0.89
N ALA A 300 -20.93 1.26 1.33
CA ALA A 300 -21.01 2.31 2.33
C ALA A 300 -20.37 1.91 3.67
N CYS A 301 -20.56 0.67 4.12
CA CYS A 301 -19.90 0.15 5.31
C CYS A 301 -18.40 -0.07 5.08
N GLU A 302 -17.96 -0.62 3.95
CA GLU A 302 -16.53 -0.83 3.65
C GLU A 302 -15.74 0.48 3.69
N TYR A 303 -16.30 1.56 3.13
CA TYR A 303 -15.65 2.88 3.04
C TYR A 303 -16.00 3.82 4.20
N GLY A 304 -16.90 3.42 5.11
CA GLY A 304 -17.27 4.23 6.27
C GLY A 304 -18.12 5.45 5.98
N SER A 305 -19.05 5.35 5.01
CA SER A 305 -20.03 6.39 4.68
C SER A 305 -21.17 6.47 5.71
N VAL A 306 -20.78 6.84 6.93
CA VAL A 306 -21.66 6.94 8.10
C VAL A 306 -22.73 8.00 7.90
N GLY A 307 -22.42 9.13 7.27
CA GLY A 307 -23.37 10.22 7.05
C GLY A 307 -24.56 9.79 6.18
N ILE A 308 -24.27 9.10 5.07
CA ILE A 308 -25.30 8.53 4.18
C ILE A 308 -26.16 7.53 4.96
N ILE A 309 -25.55 6.56 5.65
CA ILE A 309 -26.30 5.52 6.37
C ILE A 309 -27.20 6.13 7.45
N GLN A 310 -26.68 7.05 8.26
CA GLN A 310 -27.45 7.70 9.32
C GLN A 310 -28.62 8.51 8.78
N TRP A 311 -28.40 9.22 7.68
CA TRP A 311 -29.44 9.97 7.00
C TRP A 311 -30.49 9.05 6.38
N SER A 312 -30.07 7.97 5.70
CA SER A 312 -31.00 6.98 5.14
C SER A 312 -31.91 6.40 6.22
N LEU A 313 -31.36 5.96 7.35
CA LEU A 313 -32.15 5.45 8.48
C LEU A 313 -33.13 6.49 9.07
N GLY A 314 -32.85 7.80 8.95
CA GLY A 314 -33.69 8.84 9.53
C GLY A 314 -34.67 9.52 8.57
N SER A 315 -34.48 9.40 7.26
CA SER A 315 -35.20 10.20 6.24
C SER A 315 -35.86 9.37 5.15
N ILE A 316 -35.57 8.07 5.07
CA ILE A 316 -36.04 7.17 4.00
C ILE A 316 -36.92 6.09 4.62
N SER A 317 -37.91 5.60 3.85
CA SER A 317 -38.70 4.44 4.26
C SER A 317 -37.81 3.22 4.47
N LEU A 318 -38.01 2.49 5.57
CA LEU A 318 -37.25 1.26 5.86
C LEU A 318 -37.44 0.18 4.79
N GLU A 319 -38.53 0.22 4.02
CA GLU A 319 -38.75 -0.71 2.88
C GLU A 319 -37.73 -0.50 1.75
N CYS A 320 -37.10 0.67 1.68
CA CYS A 320 -36.06 0.98 0.70
C CYS A 320 -34.65 0.69 1.22
N ILE A 321 -34.52 0.07 2.40
CA ILE A 321 -33.23 -0.22 3.04
C ILE A 321 -33.19 -1.71 3.39
N ASP A 322 -32.17 -2.41 2.92
CA ASP A 322 -31.91 -3.78 3.37
C ASP A 322 -31.29 -3.75 4.78
N ILE A 323 -32.16 -3.68 5.78
CA ILE A 323 -31.79 -3.56 7.20
C ILE A 323 -30.97 -4.76 7.69
N ASN A 324 -31.19 -5.95 7.13
CA ASN A 324 -30.42 -7.14 7.50
C ASN A 324 -28.98 -7.01 7.04
N THR A 325 -28.77 -6.70 5.76
CA THR A 325 -27.42 -6.45 5.25
C THR A 325 -26.76 -5.29 5.99
N LEU A 326 -27.50 -4.23 6.33
CA LEU A 326 -26.98 -3.11 7.10
C LEU A 326 -26.47 -3.53 8.49
N MET A 327 -27.24 -4.36 9.19
CA MET A 327 -26.84 -4.86 10.52
C MET A 327 -25.60 -5.74 10.43
N ILE A 328 -25.57 -6.68 9.48
CA ILE A 328 -24.45 -7.62 9.29
C ILE A 328 -23.18 -6.86 8.90
N GLU A 329 -23.22 -6.04 7.86
CA GLU A 329 -22.04 -5.34 7.34
C GLU A 329 -21.53 -4.29 8.34
N SER A 330 -22.42 -3.59 9.06
CA SER A 330 -21.99 -2.66 10.12
C SER A 330 -21.32 -3.39 11.28
N CYS A 331 -21.76 -4.60 11.61
CA CYS A 331 -21.09 -5.48 12.56
C CYS A 331 -19.72 -5.94 12.05
N GLY A 332 -19.61 -6.42 10.81
CA GLY A 332 -18.34 -6.90 10.24
C GLY A 332 -17.29 -5.80 10.03
N TYR A 333 -17.69 -4.61 9.58
CA TYR A 333 -16.78 -3.48 9.37
C TYR A 333 -16.47 -2.65 10.63
N GLY A 334 -17.19 -2.86 11.74
CA GLY A 334 -16.86 -2.22 13.01
C GLY A 334 -17.59 -0.89 13.27
N TRP A 335 -18.74 -0.64 12.65
CA TRP A 335 -19.50 0.61 12.82
C TRP A 335 -20.48 0.55 13.99
N LEU A 336 -19.94 0.58 15.22
CA LEU A 336 -20.73 0.48 16.46
C LEU A 336 -21.86 1.53 16.55
N ASN A 337 -21.64 2.74 16.05
CA ASN A 337 -22.64 3.80 16.02
C ASN A 337 -23.84 3.47 15.10
N ILE A 338 -23.59 2.80 13.96
CA ILE A 338 -24.63 2.33 13.05
C ILE A 338 -25.36 1.14 13.68
N VAL A 339 -24.64 0.16 14.24
CA VAL A 339 -25.23 -0.99 14.95
C VAL A 339 -26.19 -0.51 16.05
N LYS A 340 -25.74 0.41 16.90
CA LYS A 340 -26.58 1.01 17.96
C LYS A 340 -27.80 1.73 17.39
N ARG A 341 -27.67 2.40 16.25
CA ARG A 341 -28.77 3.14 15.63
C ARG A 341 -29.80 2.20 15.02
N VAL A 342 -29.37 1.13 14.34
CA VAL A 342 -30.25 0.10 13.79
C VAL A 342 -30.98 -0.61 14.93
N TRP A 343 -30.27 -1.05 15.96
CA TRP A 343 -30.85 -1.78 17.09
C TRP A 343 -31.89 -0.99 17.88
N ASN A 344 -31.65 0.31 18.09
CA ASN A 344 -32.55 1.17 18.86
C ASN A 344 -33.61 1.88 17.99
N HIS A 345 -33.77 1.50 16.74
CA HIS A 345 -34.73 2.14 15.84
C HIS A 345 -36.16 1.66 16.12
N GLU A 346 -37.08 2.59 16.42
CA GLU A 346 -38.45 2.28 16.89
C GLU A 346 -39.26 1.37 15.95
N GLN A 347 -39.00 1.45 14.64
CA GLN A 347 -39.71 0.67 13.61
C GLN A 347 -39.02 -0.65 13.24
N ILE A 348 -37.82 -0.91 13.74
CA ILE A 348 -37.07 -2.14 13.43
C ILE A 348 -37.32 -3.14 14.57
N SER A 349 -37.94 -4.27 14.22
CA SER A 349 -38.16 -5.36 15.16
C SER A 349 -36.95 -6.30 15.14
N HIS A 350 -36.43 -6.67 16.31
CA HIS A 350 -35.20 -7.46 16.44
C HIS A 350 -35.33 -8.88 15.87
N ASP A 351 -36.54 -9.45 15.84
CA ASP A 351 -36.85 -10.76 15.24
C ASP A 351 -36.64 -10.79 13.72
N LYS A 352 -36.62 -9.63 13.06
CA LYS A 352 -36.34 -9.52 11.62
C LYS A 352 -34.85 -9.44 11.30
N LEU A 353 -34.01 -9.26 12.31
CA LEU A 353 -32.56 -9.13 12.17
C LEU A 353 -31.89 -10.50 12.17
N ASP A 354 -31.03 -10.77 11.18
CA ASP A 354 -30.14 -11.93 11.21
C ASP A 354 -28.95 -11.68 12.15
N MET A 355 -29.25 -11.71 13.46
CA MET A 355 -28.27 -11.48 14.52
C MET A 355 -27.22 -12.58 14.62
N LYS A 356 -27.54 -13.79 14.16
CA LYS A 356 -26.57 -14.89 14.11
C LYS A 356 -25.43 -14.55 13.16
N THR A 357 -25.75 -14.15 11.93
CA THR A 357 -24.73 -13.76 10.94
C THR A 357 -24.02 -12.48 11.36
N ALA A 358 -24.75 -11.48 11.87
CA ALA A 358 -24.14 -10.23 12.33
C ALA A 358 -23.12 -10.44 13.47
N MET A 359 -23.46 -11.28 14.46
CA MET A 359 -22.55 -11.63 15.54
C MET A 359 -21.36 -12.47 15.05
N SER A 360 -21.60 -13.40 14.12
CA SER A 360 -20.55 -14.21 13.48
C SER A 360 -19.50 -13.31 12.80
N ASP A 361 -19.94 -12.32 12.02
CA ASP A 361 -19.03 -11.40 11.34
C ASP A 361 -18.29 -10.49 12.33
N ALA A 362 -18.98 -9.98 13.35
CA ALA A 362 -18.33 -9.21 14.42
C ALA A 362 -17.23 -10.02 15.12
N CYS A 363 -17.46 -11.30 15.38
CA CYS A 363 -16.45 -12.19 15.97
C CYS A 363 -15.33 -12.48 14.98
N THR A 364 -15.66 -12.86 13.74
CA THR A 364 -14.67 -13.19 12.70
C THR A 364 -13.67 -12.06 12.48
N TYR A 365 -14.15 -10.81 12.47
CA TYR A 365 -13.33 -9.61 12.24
C TYR A 365 -12.88 -8.90 13.53
N ASN A 366 -12.94 -9.57 14.69
CA ASN A 366 -12.50 -9.06 15.99
C ASN A 366 -13.08 -7.67 16.38
N ARG A 367 -14.39 -7.51 16.26
CA ARG A 367 -15.09 -6.26 16.61
C ARG A 367 -15.50 -6.26 18.08
N PHE A 368 -14.50 -6.30 18.97
CA PHE A 368 -14.66 -6.42 20.41
C PHE A 368 -15.73 -5.49 21.01
N GLU A 369 -15.75 -4.20 20.64
CA GLU A 369 -16.73 -3.24 21.17
C GLU A 369 -18.16 -3.56 20.75
N ILE A 370 -18.35 -4.05 19.51
CA ILE A 370 -19.66 -4.47 18.99
C ILE A 370 -20.11 -5.74 19.69
N VAL A 371 -19.24 -6.75 19.78
CA VAL A 371 -19.54 -8.01 20.48
C VAL A 371 -19.93 -7.75 21.93
N THR A 372 -19.12 -6.98 22.66
CA THR A 372 -19.40 -6.61 24.05
C THR A 372 -20.71 -5.84 24.19
N TRP A 373 -21.00 -4.93 23.26
CA TRP A 373 -22.23 -4.15 23.30
C TRP A 373 -23.46 -5.00 23.00
N LEU A 374 -23.41 -5.86 21.98
CA LEU A 374 -24.49 -6.78 21.62
C LEU A 374 -24.79 -7.72 22.79
N LEU A 375 -23.78 -8.42 23.33
CA LEU A 375 -23.95 -9.34 24.48
C LEU A 375 -24.64 -8.70 25.70
N LYS A 376 -24.48 -7.38 25.90
CA LYS A 376 -25.13 -6.65 27.01
C LYS A 376 -26.56 -6.23 26.72
N ASN A 377 -26.97 -6.15 25.45
CA ASN A 377 -28.25 -5.55 25.03
C ASN A 377 -29.19 -6.54 24.33
N THR A 378 -28.78 -7.80 24.19
CA THR A 378 -29.54 -8.88 23.55
C THR A 378 -29.79 -10.01 24.55
N ASP A 379 -30.90 -10.74 24.38
CA ASP A 379 -31.12 -11.98 25.13
C ASP A 379 -30.51 -13.20 24.40
N ASP A 380 -30.29 -14.30 25.12
CA ASP A 380 -29.74 -15.54 24.54
C ASP A 380 -30.66 -16.21 23.49
N GLN A 381 -31.92 -15.76 23.34
CA GLN A 381 -32.83 -16.28 22.32
C GLN A 381 -32.56 -15.63 20.94
N THR A 382 -31.96 -14.43 20.92
CA THR A 382 -31.64 -13.71 19.67
C THR A 382 -30.45 -14.27 18.90
N PHE A 383 -29.43 -14.82 19.59
CA PHE A 383 -28.34 -15.56 18.96
C PHE A 383 -27.70 -16.56 19.93
N ASP A 384 -27.11 -17.62 19.39
CA ASP A 384 -26.47 -18.67 20.19
C ASP A 384 -25.12 -18.19 20.73
N THR A 385 -25.08 -17.77 21.99
CA THR A 385 -23.87 -17.38 22.71
C THR A 385 -22.80 -18.48 22.68
N SER A 386 -23.19 -19.76 22.54
CA SER A 386 -22.25 -20.87 22.37
C SER A 386 -21.42 -20.74 21.11
N TYR A 387 -22.03 -20.30 20.01
CA TYR A 387 -21.34 -20.06 18.75
C TYR A 387 -20.30 -18.94 18.89
N VAL A 388 -20.66 -17.85 19.58
CA VAL A 388 -19.78 -16.70 19.82
C VAL A 388 -18.49 -17.13 20.53
N LEU A 389 -18.61 -17.94 21.58
CA LEU A 389 -17.45 -18.47 22.31
C LEU A 389 -16.58 -19.34 21.39
N VAL A 390 -17.18 -20.30 20.67
CA VAL A 390 -16.44 -21.23 19.80
C VAL A 390 -15.72 -20.51 18.66
N GLU A 391 -16.38 -19.54 18.00
CA GLU A 391 -15.78 -18.77 16.91
C GLU A 391 -14.67 -17.84 17.41
N SER A 392 -14.84 -17.24 18.58
CA SER A 392 -13.80 -16.42 19.22
C SER A 392 -12.59 -17.26 19.61
N CYS A 393 -12.81 -18.49 20.11
CA CYS A 393 -11.75 -19.45 20.39
C CYS A 393 -11.03 -19.92 19.12
N ARG A 394 -11.77 -20.20 18.04
CA ARG A 394 -11.22 -20.61 16.75
C ARG A 394 -10.28 -19.57 16.15
N ASN A 395 -10.61 -18.28 16.29
CA ASN A 395 -9.85 -17.17 15.73
C ASN A 395 -8.83 -16.56 16.72
N GLY A 396 -8.81 -17.04 17.97
CA GLY A 396 -7.84 -16.59 18.96
C GLY A 396 -8.12 -15.22 19.58
N TRP A 397 -9.37 -14.76 19.57
CA TRP A 397 -9.76 -13.46 20.13
C TRP A 397 -9.89 -13.51 21.65
N THR A 398 -8.75 -13.51 22.34
CA THR A 398 -8.67 -13.63 23.80
C THR A 398 -9.53 -12.60 24.52
N ASP A 399 -9.49 -11.32 24.12
CA ASP A 399 -10.30 -10.27 24.77
C ASP A 399 -11.80 -10.58 24.72
N ILE A 400 -12.28 -11.10 23.59
CA ILE A 400 -13.69 -11.49 23.41
C ILE A 400 -14.00 -12.71 24.29
N VAL A 401 -13.14 -13.74 24.28
CA VAL A 401 -13.30 -14.94 25.13
C VAL A 401 -13.34 -14.57 26.61
N GLU A 402 -12.44 -13.68 27.05
CA GLU A 402 -12.40 -13.19 28.44
C GLU A 402 -13.67 -12.43 28.80
N ASN A 403 -14.11 -11.53 27.92
CA ASN A 403 -15.33 -10.75 28.13
C ASN A 403 -16.57 -11.65 28.23
N ILE A 404 -16.67 -12.64 27.36
CA ILE A 404 -17.76 -13.60 27.35
C ILE A 404 -17.75 -14.45 28.62
N ALA A 405 -16.59 -14.97 29.03
CA ALA A 405 -16.45 -15.80 30.23
C ALA A 405 -16.79 -15.03 31.51
N GLN A 406 -16.36 -13.76 31.63
CA GLN A 406 -16.64 -12.91 32.79
C GLN A 406 -18.13 -12.55 32.94
N ASN A 407 -18.88 -12.49 31.84
CA ASN A 407 -20.30 -12.14 31.85
C ASN A 407 -21.23 -13.38 31.81
N GLY A 408 -20.68 -14.59 31.66
CA GLY A 408 -21.42 -15.77 31.19
C GLY A 408 -21.36 -17.02 32.07
N ASP A 409 -21.11 -16.91 33.38
CA ASP A 409 -21.01 -18.08 34.29
C ASP A 409 -22.31 -18.95 34.32
N SER A 410 -23.43 -18.43 33.82
CA SER A 410 -24.69 -19.19 33.63
C SER A 410 -25.01 -19.57 32.18
N MET A 411 -24.20 -19.17 31.20
CA MET A 411 -24.52 -19.25 29.76
C MET A 411 -23.91 -20.46 29.06
N PHE A 412 -22.77 -20.99 29.52
CA PHE A 412 -22.07 -22.06 28.83
C PHE A 412 -22.24 -23.41 29.51
N ASN A 413 -22.71 -24.40 28.74
CA ASN A 413 -22.61 -25.78 29.15
C ASN A 413 -21.19 -26.31 28.89
N ASN A 414 -20.81 -27.39 29.58
CA ASN A 414 -19.49 -28.02 29.44
C ASN A 414 -19.15 -28.38 27.98
N MET A 415 -20.15 -28.79 27.18
CA MET A 415 -19.95 -29.18 25.78
C MET A 415 -19.47 -27.99 24.93
N THR A 416 -20.05 -26.80 25.12
CA THR A 416 -19.65 -25.57 24.43
C THR A 416 -18.23 -25.17 24.80
N VAL A 417 -17.90 -25.19 26.10
CA VAL A 417 -16.55 -24.84 26.57
C VAL A 417 -15.51 -25.81 26.00
N THR A 418 -15.78 -27.12 26.02
CA THR A 418 -14.90 -28.13 25.40
C THR A 418 -14.76 -27.94 23.89
N ALA A 419 -15.83 -27.57 23.18
CA ALA A 419 -15.77 -27.25 21.75
C ALA A 419 -14.86 -26.03 21.48
N GLY A 420 -15.01 -24.96 22.27
CA GLY A 420 -14.15 -23.76 22.17
C GLY A 420 -12.67 -24.09 22.45
N ILE A 421 -12.39 -24.86 23.51
CA ILE A 421 -11.02 -25.33 23.81
C ILE A 421 -10.46 -26.12 22.64
N THR A 422 -11.26 -27.02 22.06
CA THR A 422 -10.83 -27.87 20.94
C THR A 422 -10.46 -27.05 19.70
N GLU A 423 -11.28 -26.03 19.36
CA GLU A 423 -11.00 -25.11 18.25
C GLU A 423 -9.78 -24.22 18.52
N ALA A 424 -9.60 -23.71 19.75
CA ALA A 424 -8.41 -22.95 20.12
C ALA A 424 -7.14 -23.81 20.03
N CYS A 425 -7.22 -25.08 20.44
CA CYS A 425 -6.14 -26.05 20.29
C CYS A 425 -5.84 -26.30 18.81
N ALA A 426 -6.87 -26.59 18.00
CA ALA A 426 -6.73 -26.88 16.57
C ALA A 426 -6.02 -25.77 15.79
N ASN A 427 -6.18 -24.51 16.20
CA ASN A 427 -5.60 -23.34 15.55
C ASN A 427 -4.41 -22.74 16.30
N GLY A 428 -3.96 -23.36 17.40
CA GLY A 428 -2.71 -22.97 18.08
C GLY A 428 -2.81 -21.73 18.98
N HIS A 429 -3.99 -21.37 19.47
CA HIS A 429 -4.22 -20.14 20.24
C HIS A 429 -3.93 -20.30 21.75
N LEU A 430 -2.64 -20.42 22.11
CA LEU A 430 -2.21 -20.60 23.50
C LEU A 430 -2.80 -19.59 24.51
N PRO A 431 -2.91 -18.27 24.22
CA PRO A 431 -3.49 -17.33 25.19
C PRO A 431 -4.95 -17.65 25.55
N VAL A 432 -5.76 -18.06 24.56
CA VAL A 432 -7.12 -18.54 24.80
C VAL A 432 -7.12 -19.81 25.63
N ILE A 433 -6.27 -20.78 25.29
CA ILE A 433 -6.15 -22.07 26.00
C ILE A 433 -5.77 -21.84 27.47
N ASP A 434 -4.76 -21.02 27.73
CA ASP A 434 -4.29 -20.69 29.09
C ASP A 434 -5.37 -19.96 29.89
N PHE A 435 -6.08 -18.99 29.29
CA PHE A 435 -7.19 -18.32 29.95
C PHE A 435 -8.33 -19.31 30.29
N MET A 436 -8.76 -20.13 29.33
CA MET A 436 -9.83 -21.12 29.54
C MET A 436 -9.42 -22.17 30.58
N TYR A 437 -8.15 -22.59 30.60
CA TYR A 437 -7.59 -23.49 31.60
C TYR A 437 -7.67 -22.90 33.01
N ARG A 438 -7.26 -21.64 33.18
CA ARG A 438 -7.30 -20.96 34.48
C ARG A 438 -8.72 -20.70 34.96
N THR A 439 -9.66 -20.50 34.04
CA THR A 439 -11.03 -20.10 34.35
C THR A 439 -11.93 -21.31 34.63
N PHE A 440 -11.90 -22.33 33.78
CA PHE A 440 -12.84 -23.46 33.86
C PHE A 440 -12.23 -24.75 34.42
N GLY A 441 -10.91 -24.79 34.64
CA GLY A 441 -10.22 -25.94 35.23
C GLY A 441 -10.00 -27.12 34.27
N THR A 442 -9.37 -28.17 34.79
CA THR A 442 -8.88 -29.32 33.99
C THR A 442 -9.96 -30.28 33.50
N GLU A 443 -11.13 -30.31 34.14
CA GLU A 443 -12.15 -31.34 33.88
C GLU A 443 -12.78 -31.21 32.48
N LEU A 444 -12.77 -30.02 31.90
CA LEU A 444 -13.32 -29.74 30.56
C LEU A 444 -12.32 -29.96 29.42
N PHE A 445 -11.05 -30.17 29.78
CA PHE A 445 -10.01 -30.58 28.85
C PHE A 445 -10.05 -32.10 28.75
N ASP A 446 -11.04 -32.63 28.01
CA ASP A 446 -11.06 -34.04 27.66
C ASP A 446 -9.84 -34.34 26.80
N LEU A 447 -8.77 -34.81 27.45
CA LEU A 447 -7.49 -35.12 26.84
C LEU A 447 -7.65 -36.20 25.77
N GLU A 448 -8.64 -37.08 25.87
CA GLU A 448 -8.89 -38.10 24.84
C GLU A 448 -9.48 -37.46 23.58
N THR A 449 -10.43 -36.52 23.71
CA THR A 449 -11.01 -35.78 22.57
C THR A 449 -10.03 -34.77 21.97
N ILE A 450 -9.35 -33.98 22.82
CA ILE A 450 -8.28 -33.07 22.40
C ILE A 450 -7.19 -33.88 21.72
N SER A 451 -6.83 -35.06 22.25
CA SER A 451 -5.79 -35.89 21.65
C SER A 451 -6.18 -36.57 20.35
N LYS A 452 -7.46 -36.91 20.13
CA LYS A 452 -7.97 -37.44 18.86
C LYS A 452 -8.10 -36.35 17.79
N GLN A 453 -8.43 -35.12 18.16
CA GLN A 453 -8.49 -33.97 17.24
C GLN A 453 -7.12 -33.31 16.96
N ARG A 454 -6.04 -33.82 17.57
CA ARG A 454 -4.66 -33.37 17.38
C ARG A 454 -4.15 -33.39 15.95
N THR A 455 -4.81 -34.05 15.00
CA THR A 455 -4.35 -34.05 13.60
C THR A 455 -4.33 -32.66 12.95
N LYS A 456 -4.92 -31.63 13.58
CA LYS A 456 -4.71 -30.20 13.24
C LYS A 456 -4.01 -29.38 14.33
N ALA A 457 -4.36 -29.58 15.61
CA ALA A 457 -3.75 -28.85 16.75
C ALA A 457 -2.25 -29.13 16.96
N SER A 458 -1.77 -30.29 16.52
CA SER A 458 -0.39 -30.75 16.76
C SER A 458 0.64 -30.21 15.76
N GLU A 459 0.45 -29.00 15.25
CA GLU A 459 1.50 -28.24 14.55
C GLU A 459 2.01 -27.03 15.35
N ASN A 460 1.62 -26.92 16.63
CA ASN A 460 2.10 -25.85 17.50
C ASN A 460 2.92 -26.40 18.70
N GLU A 461 4.20 -26.02 18.77
CA GLU A 461 5.13 -26.40 19.85
C GLU A 461 4.64 -25.87 21.22
N ASP A 462 4.18 -24.63 21.29
CA ASP A 462 3.80 -23.97 22.54
C ASP A 462 2.54 -24.56 23.17
N VAL A 463 1.53 -24.88 22.35
CA VAL A 463 0.33 -25.60 22.81
C VAL A 463 0.72 -27.01 23.29
N THR A 464 1.56 -27.72 22.55
CA THR A 464 2.05 -29.04 22.95
C THR A 464 2.78 -28.98 24.29
N MET A 465 3.68 -28.00 24.46
CA MET A 465 4.41 -27.77 25.71
C MET A 465 3.48 -27.41 26.87
N PHE A 466 2.43 -26.63 26.61
CA PHE A 466 1.42 -26.31 27.61
C PHE A 466 0.72 -27.57 28.11
N PHE A 467 0.30 -28.46 27.21
CA PHE A 467 -0.34 -29.72 27.60
C PHE A 467 0.58 -30.65 28.38
N LEU A 468 1.83 -30.83 27.92
CA LEU A 468 2.81 -31.69 28.59
C LEU A 468 3.09 -31.24 30.04
N ARG A 469 3.10 -29.93 30.29
CA ARG A 469 3.41 -29.37 31.62
C ARG A 469 2.23 -29.37 32.59
N ASN A 470 1.01 -29.26 32.08
CA ASN A 470 -0.17 -29.04 32.93
C ASN A 470 -1.05 -30.30 33.11
N PHE A 471 -0.83 -31.36 32.33
CA PHE A 471 -1.67 -32.55 32.35
C PHE A 471 -0.85 -33.84 32.54
N ASN A 472 -1.50 -34.89 33.05
CA ASN A 472 -0.85 -36.18 33.29
C ASN A 472 -0.48 -36.87 31.96
N CYS A 473 0.82 -37.05 31.72
CA CYS A 473 1.40 -37.68 30.52
C CYS A 473 0.87 -39.09 30.22
N ASN A 474 0.36 -39.83 31.23
CA ASN A 474 -0.09 -41.21 31.07
C ASN A 474 -1.32 -41.37 30.16
N SER A 475 -2.09 -40.30 29.93
CA SER A 475 -3.21 -40.29 28.99
C SER A 475 -2.80 -39.92 27.57
N PHE A 476 -1.53 -39.61 27.33
CA PHE A 476 -1.04 -39.16 26.03
C PHE A 476 -0.28 -40.28 25.31
N ASP A 477 -0.48 -40.38 23.99
CA ASP A 477 0.46 -41.10 23.13
C ASP A 477 1.75 -40.28 22.96
N ILE A 478 2.63 -40.39 23.96
CA ILE A 478 3.94 -39.71 24.02
C ILE A 478 4.83 -40.11 22.85
N SER A 479 4.73 -41.35 22.37
CA SER A 479 5.50 -41.80 21.20
C SER A 479 5.13 -40.98 19.97
N THR A 480 3.84 -40.79 19.70
CA THR A 480 3.39 -39.96 18.59
C THR A 480 3.74 -38.48 18.78
N VAL A 481 3.67 -37.94 20.00
CA VAL A 481 4.14 -36.56 20.28
C VAL A 481 5.62 -36.42 19.94
N LEU A 482 6.46 -37.36 20.41
CA LEU A 482 7.90 -37.32 20.21
C LEU A 482 8.28 -37.46 18.73
N LYS A 483 7.66 -38.40 18.00
CA LYS A 483 7.86 -38.55 16.55
C LYS A 483 7.58 -37.26 15.79
N ARG A 484 6.50 -36.55 16.17
CA ARG A 484 6.10 -35.29 15.54
C ARG A 484 7.02 -34.14 15.94
N ALA A 485 7.38 -34.04 17.22
CA ALA A 485 8.36 -33.06 17.70
C ALA A 485 9.69 -33.18 16.94
N CYS A 486 10.15 -34.41 16.68
CA CYS A 486 11.32 -34.67 15.85
C CYS A 486 11.11 -34.36 14.36
N SER A 487 9.88 -34.46 13.82
CA SER A 487 9.59 -34.10 12.42
C SER A 487 9.54 -32.59 12.18
N PHE A 488 9.16 -31.79 13.18
CA PHE A 488 8.90 -30.35 13.05
C PHE A 488 9.92 -29.48 13.81
N GLY A 489 11.01 -30.05 14.33
CA GLY A 489 12.06 -29.27 14.99
C GLY A 489 11.71 -28.74 16.37
N TRP A 490 10.79 -29.37 17.10
CA TRP A 490 10.35 -28.92 18.43
C TRP A 490 11.30 -29.33 19.54
N THR A 491 12.47 -28.69 19.55
CA THR A 491 13.54 -29.03 20.46
C THR A 491 13.12 -28.93 21.94
N ARG A 492 12.25 -27.98 22.33
CA ARG A 492 11.82 -27.86 23.73
C ARG A 492 10.98 -29.06 24.15
N VAL A 493 10.10 -29.53 23.28
CA VAL A 493 9.27 -30.72 23.50
C VAL A 493 10.15 -31.97 23.62
N VAL A 494 11.10 -32.16 22.70
CA VAL A 494 12.02 -33.32 22.76
C VAL A 494 12.83 -33.32 24.05
N LYS A 495 13.43 -32.18 24.42
CA LYS A 495 14.22 -32.05 25.64
C LYS A 495 13.39 -32.35 26.89
N TRP A 496 12.16 -31.86 26.94
CA TRP A 496 11.25 -32.10 28.07
C TRP A 496 10.82 -33.58 28.15
N ILE A 497 10.45 -34.21 27.03
CA ILE A 497 10.06 -35.63 26.99
C ILE A 497 11.23 -36.55 27.41
N ILE A 498 12.45 -36.25 26.97
CA ILE A 498 13.60 -37.09 27.30
C ILE A 498 14.03 -36.91 28.75
N ASN A 499 14.11 -35.68 29.25
CA ASN A 499 14.69 -35.41 30.57
C ASN A 499 13.67 -35.39 31.70
N GLU A 500 12.57 -34.66 31.52
CA GLU A 500 11.62 -34.39 32.61
C GLU A 500 10.60 -35.52 32.73
N LEU A 501 10.20 -36.10 31.59
CA LEU A 501 9.31 -37.26 31.56
C LEU A 501 10.07 -38.60 31.67
N GLU A 502 11.40 -38.59 31.52
CA GLU A 502 12.25 -39.78 31.55
C GLU A 502 11.77 -40.88 30.56
N TYR A 503 11.41 -40.49 29.34
CA TYR A 503 10.88 -41.42 28.33
C TYR A 503 11.82 -42.59 28.03
N ASP A 504 11.33 -43.82 28.19
CA ASP A 504 12.09 -45.06 28.03
C ASP A 504 11.72 -45.90 26.79
N GLY A 505 10.80 -45.40 25.97
CA GLY A 505 10.30 -46.08 24.77
C GLY A 505 11.23 -46.03 23.55
N ASP A 506 10.70 -46.48 22.40
CA ASP A 506 11.46 -46.56 21.15
C ASP A 506 11.82 -45.18 20.59
N LEU A 507 13.10 -45.01 20.23
CA LEU A 507 13.66 -43.78 19.68
C LEU A 507 14.10 -43.93 18.23
N VAL A 508 13.94 -45.11 17.61
CA VAL A 508 14.34 -45.35 16.22
C VAL A 508 13.57 -44.46 15.26
N GLU A 509 12.23 -44.50 15.31
CA GLU A 509 11.40 -43.69 14.41
C GLU A 509 11.49 -42.18 14.70
N PRO A 510 11.45 -41.70 15.97
CA PRO A 510 11.72 -40.29 16.27
C PRO A 510 13.08 -39.79 15.73
N LEU A 511 14.16 -40.55 15.92
CA LEU A 511 15.48 -40.17 15.42
C LEU A 511 15.51 -40.11 13.90
N ASN A 512 14.91 -41.11 13.23
CA ASN A 512 14.79 -41.12 11.78
C ASN A 512 14.00 -39.91 11.26
N ASN A 513 12.90 -39.54 11.92
CA ASN A 513 12.11 -38.36 11.55
C ASN A 513 12.94 -37.07 11.66
N ALA A 514 13.72 -36.89 12.72
CA ALA A 514 14.66 -35.77 12.84
C ALA A 514 15.69 -35.78 11.71
N CYS A 515 16.24 -36.95 11.38
CA CYS A 515 17.20 -37.11 10.29
C CYS A 515 16.58 -36.86 8.91
N VAL A 516 15.33 -37.23 8.67
CA VAL A 516 14.64 -36.99 7.39
C VAL A 516 14.33 -35.50 7.20
N ASN A 517 13.95 -34.79 8.27
CA ASN A 517 13.53 -33.39 8.21
C ASN A 517 14.66 -32.39 8.43
N GLY A 518 15.89 -32.83 8.69
CA GLY A 518 17.04 -31.94 8.80
C GLY A 518 17.22 -31.31 10.19
N GLU A 519 16.65 -31.91 11.24
CA GLU A 519 16.64 -31.34 12.59
C GLU A 519 17.94 -31.64 13.36
N ALA A 520 19.04 -31.02 12.94
CA ALA A 520 20.38 -31.27 13.46
C ALA A 520 20.52 -31.03 14.97
N GLU A 521 19.84 -30.02 15.52
CA GLU A 521 19.87 -29.75 16.98
C GLU A 521 19.25 -30.92 17.76
N ILE A 522 18.13 -31.46 17.29
CA ILE A 522 17.45 -32.61 17.90
C ILE A 522 18.33 -33.85 17.79
N VAL A 523 18.90 -34.12 16.62
CA VAL A 523 19.81 -35.27 16.43
C VAL A 523 21.00 -35.16 17.37
N LYS A 524 21.66 -34.01 17.40
CA LYS A 524 22.79 -33.75 18.31
C LYS A 524 22.39 -33.97 19.76
N TYR A 525 21.22 -33.49 20.16
CA TYR A 525 20.71 -33.64 21.51
C TYR A 525 20.46 -35.10 21.88
N ILE A 526 19.79 -35.88 21.02
CA ILE A 526 19.54 -37.31 21.24
C ILE A 526 20.87 -38.07 21.36
N LEU A 527 21.84 -37.80 20.47
CA LEU A 527 23.15 -38.46 20.49
C LEU A 527 23.97 -38.16 21.76
N GLN A 528 23.74 -37.02 22.41
CA GLN A 528 24.44 -36.60 23.63
C GLN A 528 23.82 -37.18 24.90
N ASN A 529 22.50 -37.37 24.93
CA ASN A 529 21.76 -37.68 26.16
C ASN A 529 21.21 -39.11 26.21
N ILE A 530 21.18 -39.83 25.08
CA ILE A 530 20.70 -41.22 25.01
C ILE A 530 21.86 -42.17 24.74
N SER A 531 21.87 -43.32 25.43
CA SER A 531 22.84 -44.40 25.16
C SER A 531 22.71 -44.91 23.72
N GLN A 532 23.84 -45.05 23.03
CA GLN A 532 23.88 -45.55 21.65
C GLN A 532 23.21 -46.91 21.46
N GLU A 533 23.19 -47.76 22.50
CA GLU A 533 22.56 -49.09 22.45
C GLU A 533 21.03 -49.01 22.22
N LYS A 534 20.40 -47.88 22.57
CA LYS A 534 18.97 -47.63 22.34
C LYS A 534 18.66 -47.02 20.96
N LEU A 535 19.68 -46.70 20.16
CA LEU A 535 19.53 -45.95 18.92
C LEU A 535 19.90 -46.82 17.71
N ASP A 536 19.06 -46.83 16.67
CA ASP A 536 19.44 -47.36 15.37
C ASP A 536 20.12 -46.28 14.53
N LEU A 537 21.41 -46.05 14.82
CA LEU A 537 22.21 -45.05 14.12
C LEU A 537 22.40 -45.39 12.63
N LYS A 538 22.21 -46.65 12.22
CA LYS A 538 22.35 -47.04 10.81
C LYS A 538 21.17 -46.53 10.00
N SER A 539 19.96 -46.76 10.51
CA SER A 539 18.73 -46.27 9.89
C SER A 539 18.73 -44.74 9.84
N ALA A 540 19.12 -44.09 10.94
CA ALA A 540 19.26 -42.63 11.01
C ALA A 540 20.25 -42.08 9.98
N MET A 541 21.41 -42.74 9.83
CA MET A 541 22.43 -42.36 8.85
C MET A 541 21.91 -42.49 7.42
N LEU A 542 21.20 -43.58 7.09
CA LEU A 542 20.60 -43.76 5.76
C LEU A 542 19.54 -42.69 5.46
N CYS A 543 18.70 -42.34 6.43
CA CYS A 543 17.72 -41.26 6.32
C CYS A 543 18.39 -39.91 6.03
N ALA A 544 19.43 -39.56 6.80
CA ALA A 544 20.18 -38.31 6.61
C ALA A 544 20.88 -38.27 5.24
N CYS A 545 21.52 -39.37 4.83
CA CYS A 545 22.15 -39.50 3.52
C CYS A 545 21.15 -39.35 2.37
N ASN A 546 20.00 -40.04 2.44
CA ASN A 546 18.97 -39.98 1.40
C ASN A 546 18.45 -38.55 1.16
N LYS A 547 18.43 -37.73 2.22
CA LYS A 547 17.96 -36.33 2.15
C LYS A 547 19.08 -35.31 1.93
N GLY A 548 20.34 -35.71 2.09
CA GLY A 548 21.48 -34.82 1.88
C GLY A 548 21.77 -33.87 3.04
N TRP A 549 21.48 -34.27 4.29
CA TRP A 549 21.77 -33.44 5.47
C TRP A 549 23.20 -33.66 5.96
N ASP A 550 24.17 -32.94 5.39
CA ASP A 550 25.61 -33.07 5.64
C ASP A 550 25.99 -32.84 7.11
N GLU A 551 25.40 -31.86 7.79
CA GLU A 551 25.61 -31.63 9.23
C GLU A 551 25.19 -32.85 10.07
N ILE A 552 24.03 -33.43 9.76
CA ILE A 552 23.52 -34.62 10.46
C ILE A 552 24.39 -35.84 10.16
N VAL A 553 24.79 -36.02 8.90
CA VAL A 553 25.74 -37.07 8.48
C VAL A 553 27.05 -36.91 9.25
N ALA A 554 27.57 -35.69 9.40
CA ALA A 554 28.78 -35.41 10.17
C ALA A 554 28.65 -35.76 11.67
N LEU A 555 27.48 -35.52 12.26
CA LEU A 555 27.20 -35.88 13.65
C LEU A 555 27.12 -37.41 13.83
N LEU A 556 26.44 -38.11 12.93
CA LEU A 556 26.21 -39.55 13.02
C LEU A 556 27.46 -40.37 12.70
N ILE A 557 28.22 -39.97 11.69
CA ILE A 557 29.38 -40.74 11.20
C ILE A 557 30.48 -40.88 12.26
N GLN A 558 30.61 -39.91 13.17
CA GLN A 558 31.55 -39.97 14.29
C GLN A 558 31.17 -41.01 15.35
N LYS A 559 29.91 -41.47 15.36
CA LYS A 559 29.34 -42.31 16.43
C LYS A 559 28.92 -43.69 15.94
N VAL A 560 28.72 -43.87 14.63
CA VAL A 560 28.31 -45.14 14.02
C VAL A 560 29.47 -46.13 13.95
N ASP A 561 29.20 -47.40 14.27
CA ASP A 561 30.11 -48.51 13.98
C ASP A 561 30.17 -48.76 12.46
N HIS A 562 31.26 -48.29 11.83
CA HIS A 562 31.48 -48.40 10.38
C HIS A 562 31.50 -49.86 9.86
N GLN A 563 31.86 -50.85 10.68
CA GLN A 563 31.87 -52.25 10.26
C GLN A 563 30.45 -52.81 10.12
N LYS A 564 29.53 -52.26 10.92
CA LYS A 564 28.13 -52.66 10.94
C LYS A 564 27.26 -51.80 10.03
N LEU A 565 27.72 -50.62 9.64
CA LEU A 565 27.07 -49.74 8.69
C LEU A 565 27.22 -50.32 7.27
N ASN A 566 26.14 -50.37 6.50
CA ASN A 566 26.25 -50.60 5.06
C ASN A 566 26.70 -49.29 4.40
N VAL A 567 27.99 -48.96 4.55
CA VAL A 567 28.60 -47.72 4.08
C VAL A 567 28.38 -47.54 2.57
N ARG A 568 28.48 -48.64 1.80
CA ARG A 568 28.16 -48.66 0.37
C ARG A 568 26.75 -48.12 0.10
N ASN A 569 25.73 -48.64 0.77
CA ASN A 569 24.36 -48.14 0.59
C ASN A 569 24.21 -46.69 1.04
N ALA A 570 24.84 -46.28 2.15
CA ALA A 570 24.79 -44.90 2.64
C ALA A 570 25.39 -43.90 1.63
N VAL A 571 26.51 -44.24 0.99
CA VAL A 571 27.12 -43.42 -0.06
C VAL A 571 26.24 -43.39 -1.30
N ILE A 572 25.66 -44.53 -1.72
CA ILE A 572 24.75 -44.59 -2.87
C ILE A 572 23.49 -43.74 -2.63
N GLU A 573 22.86 -43.83 -1.45
CA GLU A 573 21.71 -42.99 -1.11
C GLU A 573 22.08 -41.50 -1.07
N ALA A 574 23.26 -41.15 -0.54
CA ALA A 574 23.78 -39.78 -0.59
C ALA A 574 24.06 -39.30 -2.02
N CYS A 575 24.42 -40.19 -2.96
CA CYS A 575 24.62 -39.77 -4.36
C CYS A 575 23.32 -39.35 -5.04
N ARG A 576 22.17 -39.84 -4.55
CA ARG A 576 20.83 -39.56 -5.11
C ARG A 576 20.26 -38.20 -4.70
N CYS A 577 20.76 -37.57 -3.65
CA CYS A 577 20.29 -36.24 -3.24
C CYS A 577 20.94 -35.13 -4.10
N GLU A 578 20.38 -33.92 -4.13
CA GLU A 578 20.93 -32.83 -4.96
C GLU A 578 22.23 -32.24 -4.41
N ASP A 579 22.54 -32.45 -3.13
CA ASP A 579 23.78 -31.97 -2.52
C ASP A 579 24.90 -33.02 -2.63
N SER A 580 26.08 -32.60 -3.08
CA SER A 580 27.25 -33.47 -3.23
C SER A 580 28.12 -33.52 -1.97
N ASP A 581 27.91 -32.61 -1.02
CA ASP A 581 28.80 -32.43 0.12
C ASP A 581 28.71 -33.60 1.11
N CYS A 582 27.53 -34.22 1.26
CA CYS A 582 27.39 -35.46 2.04
C CYS A 582 28.27 -36.59 1.53
N VAL A 583 28.33 -36.76 0.20
CA VAL A 583 29.10 -37.84 -0.44
C VAL A 583 30.59 -37.63 -0.17
N ILE A 584 31.07 -36.41 -0.36
CA ILE A 584 32.47 -36.04 -0.11
C ILE A 584 32.81 -36.17 1.38
N LEU A 585 31.88 -35.80 2.27
CA LEU A 585 32.06 -35.92 3.71
C LEU A 585 32.21 -37.38 4.15
N ILE A 586 31.35 -38.28 3.65
CA ILE A 586 31.42 -39.71 3.98
C ILE A 586 32.72 -40.32 3.48
N ILE A 587 33.11 -40.03 2.22
CA ILE A 587 34.35 -40.54 1.63
C ILE A 587 35.59 -40.07 2.40
N ARG A 588 35.62 -38.83 2.89
CA ARG A 588 36.74 -38.31 3.67
C ARG A 588 36.86 -38.92 5.07
N GLN A 589 35.74 -39.26 5.70
CA GLN A 589 35.72 -39.63 7.12
C GLN A 589 35.65 -41.15 7.35
N VAL A 590 35.30 -41.95 6.35
CA VAL A 590 35.24 -43.41 6.45
C VAL A 590 36.41 -44.05 5.71
N ASP A 591 37.03 -45.04 6.35
CA ASP A 591 38.10 -45.85 5.73
C ASP A 591 37.60 -46.47 4.42
N HIS A 592 38.32 -46.20 3.32
CA HIS A 592 37.95 -46.63 1.97
C HIS A 592 37.78 -48.14 1.83
N LYS A 593 38.35 -48.97 2.72
CA LYS A 593 38.11 -50.42 2.70
C LYS A 593 36.64 -50.82 2.93
N PHE A 594 35.84 -49.92 3.51
CA PHE A 594 34.40 -50.11 3.71
C PHE A 594 33.56 -49.47 2.59
N ILE A 595 34.19 -48.73 1.68
CA ILE A 595 33.54 -48.05 0.56
C ILE A 595 33.93 -48.75 -0.75
N ASP A 596 32.94 -49.28 -1.46
CA ASP A 596 33.15 -49.74 -2.84
C ASP A 596 33.15 -48.52 -3.79
N LEU A 597 34.26 -47.78 -3.81
CA LEU A 597 34.42 -46.53 -4.57
C LEU A 597 34.16 -46.71 -6.07
N ASN A 598 34.55 -47.87 -6.61
CA ASN A 598 34.30 -48.25 -8.00
C ASN A 598 32.81 -48.44 -8.28
N ALA A 599 32.07 -49.16 -7.41
CA ALA A 599 30.63 -49.28 -7.56
C ALA A 599 29.90 -47.93 -7.41
N VAL A 600 30.39 -47.05 -6.53
CA VAL A 600 29.85 -45.69 -6.37
C VAL A 600 30.02 -44.89 -7.66
N LEU A 601 31.21 -44.89 -8.27
CA LEU A 601 31.44 -44.22 -9.57
C LEU A 601 30.55 -44.79 -10.67
N ILE A 602 30.41 -46.11 -10.75
CA ILE A 602 29.54 -46.77 -11.73
C ILE A 602 28.09 -46.32 -11.54
N GLU A 603 27.57 -46.31 -10.31
CA GLU A 603 26.20 -45.90 -10.01
C GLU A 603 25.94 -44.45 -10.42
N ILE A 604 26.85 -43.53 -10.06
CA ILE A 604 26.74 -42.12 -10.43
C ILE A 604 26.77 -41.95 -11.96
N CYS A 605 27.65 -42.67 -12.66
CA CYS A 605 27.83 -42.54 -14.11
C CYS A 605 26.79 -43.27 -14.95
N LYS A 606 26.20 -44.37 -14.45
CA LYS A 606 25.21 -45.18 -15.18
C LYS A 606 23.78 -44.75 -14.88
N ASN A 607 23.48 -44.39 -13.63
CA ASN A 607 22.10 -44.22 -13.18
C ASN A 607 21.74 -42.78 -12.80
N LEU A 608 22.69 -41.97 -12.32
CA LEU A 608 22.39 -40.63 -11.78
C LEU A 608 22.86 -39.47 -12.67
N ALA A 609 23.78 -39.72 -13.61
CA ALA A 609 24.33 -38.74 -14.54
C ALA A 609 24.91 -37.46 -13.88
N ARG A 610 25.57 -37.57 -12.71
CA ARG A 610 26.11 -36.43 -11.96
C ARG A 610 27.60 -36.22 -12.19
N GLU A 611 27.96 -35.64 -13.33
CA GLU A 611 29.36 -35.48 -13.75
C GLU A 611 30.22 -34.63 -12.79
N GLN A 612 29.65 -33.56 -12.22
CA GLN A 612 30.38 -32.70 -11.29
C GLN A 612 30.71 -33.43 -9.99
N LEU A 613 29.81 -34.28 -9.49
CA LEU A 613 30.06 -35.09 -8.30
C LEU A 613 31.19 -36.09 -8.53
N VAL A 614 31.22 -36.75 -9.71
CA VAL A 614 32.34 -37.64 -10.10
C VAL A 614 33.67 -36.90 -10.05
N LEU A 615 33.74 -35.69 -10.62
CA LEU A 615 34.96 -34.89 -10.59
C LEU A 615 35.37 -34.50 -9.16
N SER A 616 34.42 -34.17 -8.30
CA SER A 616 34.69 -33.86 -6.89
C SER A 616 35.20 -35.07 -6.10
N ILE A 617 34.68 -36.27 -6.37
CA ILE A 617 35.16 -37.53 -5.78
C ILE A 617 36.59 -37.82 -6.24
N LEU A 618 36.86 -37.77 -7.55
CA LEU A 618 38.18 -38.01 -8.12
C LEU A 618 39.24 -37.00 -7.64
N LYS A 619 38.84 -35.77 -7.28
CA LYS A 619 39.73 -34.78 -6.66
C LYS A 619 39.99 -35.04 -5.17
N THR A 620 39.12 -35.79 -4.51
CA THR A 620 39.17 -36.01 -3.06
C THR A 620 39.92 -37.30 -2.68
N VAL A 621 39.95 -38.29 -3.57
CA VAL A 621 40.52 -39.62 -3.33
C VAL A 621 41.75 -39.84 -4.20
N ASP A 622 42.76 -40.55 -3.66
CA ASP A 622 43.94 -40.94 -4.44
C ASP A 622 43.54 -41.84 -5.63
N GLY A 623 44.11 -41.57 -6.80
CA GLY A 623 43.84 -42.31 -8.02
C GLY A 623 44.14 -43.81 -7.93
N SER A 624 44.98 -44.24 -6.97
CA SER A 624 45.30 -45.66 -6.73
C SER A 624 44.14 -46.47 -6.14
N GLU A 625 43.12 -45.82 -5.60
CA GLU A 625 41.94 -46.47 -4.98
C GLU A 625 40.89 -46.89 -6.02
N PHE A 626 41.06 -46.51 -7.28
CA PHE A 626 40.13 -46.79 -8.37
C PHE A 626 40.68 -47.81 -9.36
N ASP A 627 39.80 -48.63 -9.94
CA ASP A 627 40.17 -49.51 -11.04
C ASP A 627 40.39 -48.68 -12.31
N ARG A 628 41.53 -48.89 -12.97
CA ARG A 628 41.93 -48.19 -14.19
C ARG A 628 40.93 -48.38 -15.32
N ASP A 629 40.35 -49.58 -15.46
CA ASP A 629 39.39 -49.87 -16.52
C ASP A 629 38.06 -49.13 -16.30
N ILE A 630 37.67 -48.92 -15.03
CA ILE A 630 36.47 -48.17 -14.63
C ILE A 630 36.68 -46.67 -14.83
N LEU A 631 37.87 -46.15 -14.53
CA LEU A 631 38.24 -44.77 -14.83
C LEU A 631 38.21 -44.49 -16.34
N GLU A 632 38.69 -45.43 -17.16
CA GLU A 632 38.65 -45.32 -18.63
C GLU A 632 37.22 -45.43 -19.20
N GLU A 633 36.35 -46.29 -18.65
CA GLU A 633 34.92 -46.37 -19.02
C GLU A 633 34.17 -45.09 -18.63
N THR A 634 34.43 -44.57 -17.42
CA THR A 634 33.86 -43.31 -16.93
C THR A 634 34.29 -42.11 -17.79
N ALA A 635 35.57 -42.07 -18.19
CA ALA A 635 36.11 -41.00 -19.03
C ALA A 635 35.55 -41.00 -20.47
N LYS A 636 35.15 -42.16 -21.02
CA LYS A 636 34.57 -42.28 -22.38
C LYS A 636 33.12 -41.81 -22.49
N LYS A 637 32.40 -41.69 -21.37
CA LYS A 637 31.00 -41.22 -21.32
C LYS A 637 30.88 -39.69 -21.22
N LYS A 638 32.00 -39.01 -21.00
CA LYS A 638 32.18 -37.56 -21.01
C LYS A 638 32.71 -37.13 -22.37
#